data_AF-A0A0K2SKH5-F1
#
_entry.id   AF-A0A0K2SKH5-F1
#
_cell.length_a   1.000
_cell.length_b   1.000
_cell.length_c   1.000
_cell.angle_alpha   90.00
_cell.angle_beta   90.00
_cell.angle_gamma   90.00
#
_symmetry.space_group_name_H-M   'P 1'
#
loop_
_entity.id
_entity.type
_entity.pdbx_description
1 polymer ?
#
loop_
_entity_poly.entity_id
_entity_poly.type
_entity_poly.pdbx_seq_one_letter_code
_entity_poly.pdbx_strand_id
1 'polypeptide(L)'
;MDRFSQFVNPHLGKLLNRLEMDKRFVRGEGCTLWDEAGRRYVDFLAAYGALPFGFNPPEIWRALHQAEAEGVPSFVQPSSLDAAGELAERLLAVAPPGFRTVTFTSSGAESTEAAIKACRAATGRMGVLSCGNAFHGKTLGALSATHREAYQKVFGAPLPGFDRIPYGDLEALEAALRSNPEQYACFLVEPIQGEGGIVEPPPGYLAGAQRLCREHGVLLVVDEVQTGLGRTGRLFACEAEGVTPDVLTLAKALGGGLMPIGAVLLTDAAYTDAFAEKHSSTFAGGGLACRAGLASLDLLTRNDQELVREVARKGARLKAKLEAMRERYPRALRAVRGRGFMLGIELAASRDTHPQSLLGILGEQGALAPVVASHLLNVEGIRIAPTLNGASVLRIEPPLIASDEVCDQVADGLDRTLSLLQQGDTARLVAHLAGVPPATLTARGTWGSPEALRVAAPRPVRPSGDPGEGRFAFLVHPLSLANYPDYDRSLAAFDESALARLADRWSDLLEPMVVGETRIVSAAGRTAHGEFIAVPRTTSELLAMPRDEAETEVRRAVELARDRGARIVGLGAYTAVVTRGGLHLRKLGVAITTGNSYTVVSAREAVSLATARLGFSLRQATVAVVGATGSIGRALAILLAEEAGRMVLVGNPQRAEASLRRLRQVAAEASVRSPHPSFELTVDVDRALAQADVVVTATSSTLELVRPENAKPGAVVCDMSRPPNVARRIQAERPDVLVIDGGVVEVPGRPYLGFDFGFERGLAYACMSETMMLALEQRYEHVSLGSDLAMPTLEEMRALAARHGFRLAWLRSFDRPLAPEDWQRLQEERARVMGLQPSAARTGGAARGAAR
;
A
#
# COMPACT_ATOMS: atom_id res chain seq x y z
N MET A 1 -13.09 17.35 -13.62
CA MET A 1 -12.85 17.32 -12.17
C MET A 1 -13.99 18.09 -11.52
N ASP A 2 -14.67 17.51 -10.54
CA ASP A 2 -15.82 18.13 -9.88
C ASP A 2 -15.39 19.28 -8.94
N ARG A 3 -16.34 20.08 -8.46
CA ARG A 3 -16.06 21.26 -7.62
C ARG A 3 -15.42 20.92 -6.28
N PHE A 4 -15.74 19.78 -5.68
CA PHE A 4 -15.12 19.36 -4.41
C PHE A 4 -13.65 19.05 -4.64
N SER A 5 -13.35 18.27 -5.69
CA SER A 5 -11.98 17.97 -6.09
C SER A 5 -11.20 19.22 -6.52
N GLN A 6 -11.86 20.25 -7.05
CA GLN A 6 -11.16 21.46 -7.48
C GLN A 6 -10.92 22.46 -6.33
N PHE A 7 -11.94 22.70 -5.50
CA PHE A 7 -11.95 23.87 -4.60
C PHE A 7 -12.01 23.53 -3.10
N VAL A 8 -12.28 22.28 -2.73
CA VAL A 8 -12.42 21.88 -1.32
C VAL A 8 -11.24 21.03 -0.87
N ASN A 9 -11.00 19.91 -1.55
CA ASN A 9 -9.88 19.02 -1.22
C ASN A 9 -9.41 18.23 -2.46
N PRO A 10 -8.46 18.76 -3.24
CA PRO A 10 -7.96 18.09 -4.44
C PRO A 10 -7.30 16.74 -4.18
N HIS A 11 -6.65 16.59 -3.04
CA HIS A 11 -6.00 15.34 -2.68
C HIS A 11 -7.02 14.24 -2.38
N LEU A 12 -8.02 14.53 -1.54
CA LEU A 12 -9.09 13.59 -1.23
C LEU A 12 -9.98 13.34 -2.45
N GLY A 13 -10.26 14.36 -3.26
CA GLY A 13 -11.00 14.21 -4.52
C GLY A 13 -10.33 13.21 -5.47
N LYS A 14 -9.00 13.31 -5.65
CA LYS A 14 -8.22 12.35 -6.44
C LYS A 14 -8.30 10.94 -5.87
N LEU A 15 -8.22 10.78 -4.55
CA LEU A 15 -8.35 9.48 -3.88
C LEU A 15 -9.74 8.85 -4.08
N LEU A 16 -10.80 9.63 -3.85
CA LEU A 16 -12.18 9.15 -4.03
C LEU A 16 -12.42 8.74 -5.48
N ASN A 17 -11.96 9.53 -6.46
CA ASN A 17 -12.10 9.20 -7.86
C ASN A 17 -11.37 7.91 -8.26
N ARG A 18 -10.17 7.69 -7.73
CA ARG A 18 -9.40 6.45 -7.98
C ARG A 18 -10.11 5.22 -7.49
N LEU A 19 -10.75 5.33 -6.33
CA LEU A 19 -11.55 4.27 -5.73
C LEU A 19 -13.01 4.27 -6.23
N GLU A 20 -13.39 5.11 -7.20
CA GLU A 20 -14.77 5.26 -7.68
C GLU A 20 -15.79 5.50 -6.53
N MET A 21 -15.34 6.20 -5.48
CA MET A 21 -16.13 6.59 -4.31
C MET A 21 -16.63 8.04 -4.39
N ASP A 22 -16.31 8.77 -5.45
CA ASP A 22 -16.71 10.14 -5.76
C ASP A 22 -18.17 10.25 -6.25
N LYS A 23 -19.07 9.45 -5.67
CA LYS A 23 -20.49 9.44 -6.05
C LYS A 23 -21.14 10.78 -5.74
N ARG A 24 -21.82 11.34 -6.72
CA ARG A 24 -22.68 12.52 -6.54
C ARG A 24 -24.09 12.07 -6.18
N PHE A 25 -24.38 12.08 -4.89
CA PHE A 25 -25.73 11.84 -4.39
C PHE A 25 -26.61 13.08 -4.57
N VAL A 26 -27.78 12.91 -5.19
CA VAL A 26 -28.74 13.99 -5.49
C VAL A 26 -30.01 13.88 -4.66
N ARG A 27 -30.23 12.73 -4.00
CA ARG A 27 -31.36 12.49 -3.11
C ARG A 27 -30.94 11.58 -1.96
N GLY A 28 -31.51 11.81 -0.79
CA GLY A 28 -31.40 10.92 0.37
C GLY A 28 -32.71 10.86 1.14
N GLU A 29 -33.06 9.70 1.66
CA GLU A 29 -34.28 9.46 2.43
C GLU A 29 -34.07 8.26 3.34
N GLY A 30 -34.26 8.46 4.66
CA GLY A 30 -34.01 7.42 5.66
C GLY A 30 -32.59 6.86 5.54
N CYS A 31 -32.45 5.54 5.40
CA CYS A 31 -31.15 4.89 5.25
C CYS A 31 -30.62 4.84 3.80
N THR A 32 -31.25 5.54 2.86
CA THR A 32 -31.01 5.35 1.43
C THR A 32 -30.55 6.64 0.74
N LEU A 33 -29.61 6.50 -0.18
CA LEU A 33 -29.14 7.55 -1.09
C LEU A 33 -29.39 7.15 -2.55
N TRP A 34 -29.55 8.16 -3.40
CA TRP A 34 -29.60 7.99 -4.86
C TRP A 34 -28.57 8.90 -5.51
N ASP A 35 -27.79 8.35 -6.43
CA ASP A 35 -26.89 9.13 -7.27
C ASP A 35 -27.61 9.77 -8.47
N GLU A 36 -26.88 10.59 -9.23
CA GLU A 36 -27.41 11.25 -10.42
C GLU A 36 -27.82 10.30 -11.56
N ALA A 37 -27.38 9.04 -11.53
CA ALA A 37 -27.81 7.99 -12.45
C ALA A 37 -29.05 7.23 -11.94
N GLY A 38 -29.59 7.61 -10.77
CA GLY A 38 -30.73 6.97 -10.14
C GLY A 38 -30.39 5.67 -9.40
N ARG A 39 -29.11 5.30 -9.28
CA ARG A 39 -28.71 4.10 -8.55
C ARG A 39 -28.92 4.32 -7.04
N ARG A 40 -29.48 3.31 -6.40
CA ARG A 40 -29.80 3.29 -4.97
C ARG A 40 -28.63 2.74 -4.15
N TYR A 41 -28.35 3.35 -3.01
CA TYR A 41 -27.33 2.93 -2.05
C TYR A 41 -27.88 2.93 -0.62
N VAL A 42 -27.56 1.92 0.16
CA VAL A 42 -27.86 1.87 1.60
C VAL A 42 -26.69 2.49 2.37
N ASP A 43 -26.96 3.44 3.26
CA ASP A 43 -25.94 4.16 4.02
C ASP A 43 -25.76 3.59 5.43
N PHE A 44 -24.68 2.82 5.62
CA PHE A 44 -24.26 2.28 6.91
C PHE A 44 -23.02 3.01 7.47
N LEU A 45 -22.73 4.19 6.90
CA LEU A 45 -21.77 5.16 7.42
C LEU A 45 -22.47 6.25 8.25
N ALA A 46 -23.68 6.68 7.84
CA ALA A 46 -24.52 7.67 8.53
C ALA A 46 -23.74 8.94 8.96
N ALA A 47 -22.84 9.39 8.07
CA ALA A 47 -21.88 10.48 8.34
C ALA A 47 -21.14 10.33 9.68
N TYR A 48 -20.54 9.16 9.91
CA TYR A 48 -19.76 8.85 11.12
C TYR A 48 -20.61 8.91 12.40
N GLY A 49 -21.90 8.55 12.30
CA GLY A 49 -22.87 8.56 13.39
C GLY A 49 -23.70 9.85 13.53
N ALA A 50 -23.45 10.88 12.72
CA ALA A 50 -24.16 12.16 12.78
C ALA A 50 -25.56 12.16 12.15
N LEU A 51 -25.98 11.09 11.47
CA LEU A 51 -27.31 10.93 10.89
C LEU A 51 -28.13 9.86 11.64
N PRO A 52 -28.54 10.10 12.91
CA PRO A 52 -29.24 9.10 13.73
C PRO A 52 -30.58 8.67 13.13
N PHE A 53 -31.25 9.55 12.39
CA PHE A 53 -32.55 9.29 11.77
C PHE A 53 -32.47 9.23 10.24
N GLY A 54 -31.26 9.09 9.69
CA GLY A 54 -31.04 9.04 8.25
C GLY A 54 -31.19 10.39 7.58
N PHE A 55 -31.40 10.38 6.27
CA PHE A 55 -31.54 11.59 5.46
C PHE A 55 -32.98 12.11 5.47
N ASN A 56 -33.12 13.44 5.57
CA ASN A 56 -34.39 14.16 5.58
C ASN A 56 -35.42 13.64 6.60
N PRO A 57 -35.06 13.55 7.90
CA PRO A 57 -35.97 13.06 8.93
C PRO A 57 -37.19 13.99 9.09
N PRO A 58 -38.42 13.51 8.86
CA PRO A 58 -39.61 14.36 8.82
C PRO A 58 -39.86 15.13 10.13
N GLU A 59 -39.60 14.51 11.27
CA GLU A 59 -39.84 15.13 12.58
C GLU A 59 -38.87 16.29 12.87
N ILE A 60 -37.60 16.18 12.46
CA ILE A 60 -36.63 17.27 12.63
C ILE A 60 -36.96 18.42 11.68
N TRP A 61 -37.29 18.13 10.41
CA TRP A 61 -37.75 19.15 9.47
C TRP A 61 -39.01 19.86 9.96
N ARG A 62 -39.97 19.13 10.54
CA ARG A 62 -41.17 19.72 11.12
C ARG A 62 -40.83 20.71 12.24
N ALA A 63 -39.90 20.36 13.12
CA ALA A 63 -39.45 21.26 14.19
C ALA A 63 -38.76 22.52 13.64
N LEU A 64 -37.95 22.37 12.58
CA LEU A 64 -37.29 23.51 11.93
C LEU A 64 -38.27 24.42 11.19
N HIS A 65 -39.22 23.87 10.43
CA HIS A 65 -40.25 24.65 9.74
C HIS A 65 -41.21 25.34 10.73
N GLN A 66 -41.50 24.71 11.86
CA GLN A 66 -42.26 25.34 12.92
C GLN A 66 -41.49 26.55 13.49
N ALA A 67 -40.21 26.38 13.80
CA ALA A 67 -39.37 27.49 14.29
C ALA A 67 -39.25 28.64 13.27
N GLU A 68 -39.16 28.31 11.98
CA GLU A 68 -39.20 29.28 10.88
C GLU A 68 -40.54 30.04 10.85
N ALA A 69 -41.66 29.31 10.87
CA ALA A 69 -43.00 29.89 10.81
C ALA A 69 -43.34 30.78 12.02
N GLU A 70 -42.82 30.43 13.19
CA GLU A 70 -42.96 31.21 14.43
C GLU A 70 -41.98 32.39 14.52
N GLY A 71 -41.04 32.50 13.58
CA GLY A 71 -40.03 33.56 13.59
C GLY A 71 -39.04 33.47 14.75
N VAL A 72 -38.75 32.25 15.23
CA VAL A 72 -37.84 32.03 16.36
C VAL A 72 -36.45 32.58 16.01
N PRO A 73 -35.94 33.59 16.75
CA PRO A 73 -34.64 34.15 16.45
C PRO A 73 -33.53 33.17 16.84
N SER A 74 -32.58 32.93 15.93
CA SER A 74 -31.54 31.91 16.17
C SER A 74 -30.41 32.41 17.08
N PHE A 75 -29.90 33.63 16.89
CA PHE A 75 -28.75 34.16 17.64
C PHE A 75 -29.07 35.54 18.22
N VAL A 76 -29.25 35.62 19.54
CA VAL A 76 -29.70 36.84 20.23
C VAL A 76 -28.81 37.24 21.42
N GLN A 77 -27.62 36.66 21.53
CA GLN A 77 -26.66 37.00 22.59
C GLN A 77 -26.39 38.52 22.60
N PRO A 78 -26.26 39.16 23.78
CA PRO A 78 -26.25 38.58 25.14
C PRO A 78 -27.64 38.56 25.82
N SER A 79 -28.71 38.15 25.12
CA SER A 79 -30.06 37.98 25.67
C SER A 79 -30.34 36.54 26.14
N SER A 80 -31.46 36.32 26.83
CA SER A 80 -31.93 34.97 27.19
C SER A 80 -32.05 34.08 25.94
N LEU A 81 -31.56 32.85 26.05
CA LEU A 81 -31.59 31.84 24.99
C LEU A 81 -32.61 30.76 25.34
N ASP A 82 -33.91 31.07 25.24
CA ASP A 82 -34.98 30.21 25.77
C ASP A 82 -34.94 28.78 25.19
N ALA A 83 -34.76 28.63 23.87
CA ALA A 83 -34.65 27.32 23.23
C ALA A 83 -33.42 26.51 23.73
N ALA A 84 -32.33 27.19 24.07
CA ALA A 84 -31.17 26.54 24.68
C ALA A 84 -31.47 26.13 26.13
N GLY A 85 -32.21 26.95 26.87
CA GLY A 85 -32.72 26.59 28.20
C GLY A 85 -33.61 25.35 28.19
N GLU A 86 -34.58 25.29 27.27
CA GLU A 86 -35.46 24.13 27.07
C GLU A 86 -34.66 22.86 26.73
N LEU A 87 -33.70 22.95 25.80
CA LEU A 87 -32.85 21.81 25.45
C LEU A 87 -31.95 21.39 26.62
N ALA A 88 -31.40 22.34 27.37
CA ALA A 88 -30.58 22.06 28.54
C ALA A 88 -31.39 21.31 29.62
N GLU A 89 -32.59 21.80 29.95
CA GLU A 89 -33.51 21.12 30.86
C GLU A 89 -33.77 19.68 30.42
N ARG A 90 -34.09 19.49 29.14
CA ARG A 90 -34.37 18.17 28.59
C ARG A 90 -33.17 17.23 28.64
N LEU A 91 -31.97 17.73 28.33
CA LEU A 91 -30.72 16.96 28.41
C LEU A 91 -30.43 16.53 29.84
N LEU A 92 -30.55 17.46 30.81
CA LEU A 92 -30.31 17.17 32.22
C LEU A 92 -31.32 16.15 32.77
N ALA A 93 -32.58 16.22 32.33
CA ALA A 93 -33.64 15.29 32.76
C ALA A 93 -33.42 13.85 32.29
N VAL A 94 -32.71 13.64 31.18
CA VAL A 94 -32.50 12.30 30.60
C VAL A 94 -31.10 11.75 30.84
N ALA A 95 -30.14 12.59 31.19
CA ALA A 95 -28.79 12.19 31.54
C ALA A 95 -28.72 11.45 32.89
N PRO A 96 -27.63 10.71 33.16
CA PRO A 96 -27.36 10.20 34.50
C PRO A 96 -27.48 11.30 35.56
N PRO A 97 -28.07 11.03 36.73
CA PRO A 97 -28.30 12.06 37.74
C PRO A 97 -26.96 12.62 38.26
N GLY A 98 -26.89 13.94 38.42
CA GLY A 98 -25.73 14.65 38.99
C GLY A 98 -25.28 15.88 38.20
N PHE A 99 -25.64 15.99 36.92
CA PHE A 99 -25.38 17.20 36.13
C PHE A 99 -26.31 18.34 36.53
N ARG A 100 -25.80 19.58 36.48
CA ARG A 100 -26.57 20.79 36.81
C ARG A 100 -26.66 21.79 35.67
N THR A 101 -25.62 21.86 34.85
CA THR A 101 -25.53 22.91 33.81
C THR A 101 -25.16 22.30 32.47
N VAL A 102 -25.64 22.92 31.38
CA VAL A 102 -25.25 22.59 30.01
C VAL A 102 -24.58 23.80 29.38
N THR A 103 -23.39 23.59 28.81
CA THR A 103 -22.74 24.57 27.93
C THR A 103 -22.86 24.08 26.49
N PHE A 104 -23.43 24.89 25.60
CA PHE A 104 -23.56 24.53 24.19
C PHE A 104 -22.34 24.94 23.37
N THR A 105 -22.11 24.21 22.30
CA THR A 105 -21.06 24.43 21.30
C THR A 105 -21.62 24.11 19.91
N SER A 106 -20.80 24.19 18.86
CA SER A 106 -21.21 23.92 17.48
C SER A 106 -20.71 22.55 16.96
N SER A 107 -19.84 21.86 17.70
CA SER A 107 -19.27 20.59 17.28
C SER A 107 -18.71 19.77 18.45
N GLY A 108 -18.42 18.49 18.21
CA GLY A 108 -17.80 17.64 19.22
C GLY A 108 -16.39 18.09 19.63
N ALA A 109 -15.58 18.58 18.68
CA ALA A 109 -14.26 19.10 19.01
C ALA A 109 -14.34 20.35 19.91
N GLU A 110 -15.30 21.25 19.64
CA GLU A 110 -15.57 22.38 20.53
C GLU A 110 -16.07 21.93 21.91
N SER A 111 -16.91 20.89 21.99
CA SER A 111 -17.33 20.32 23.29
C SER A 111 -16.13 19.79 24.08
N THR A 112 -15.17 19.13 23.42
CA THR A 112 -13.91 18.71 24.06
C THR A 112 -13.09 19.90 24.57
N GLU A 113 -12.92 20.95 23.77
CA GLU A 113 -12.21 22.17 24.18
C GLU A 113 -12.88 22.84 25.40
N ALA A 114 -14.22 22.93 25.37
CA ALA A 114 -15.01 23.48 26.47
C ALA A 114 -14.87 22.63 27.74
N ALA A 115 -14.91 21.29 27.63
CA ALA A 115 -14.69 20.38 28.75
C ALA A 115 -13.30 20.53 29.38
N ILE A 116 -12.25 20.58 28.55
CA ILE A 116 -10.87 20.80 29.02
C ILE A 116 -10.77 22.14 29.77
N LYS A 117 -11.33 23.21 29.21
CA LYS A 117 -11.33 24.54 29.84
C LYS A 117 -12.10 24.56 31.17
N ALA A 118 -13.26 23.91 31.23
CA ALA A 118 -14.04 23.79 32.46
C ALA A 118 -13.23 23.06 33.54
N CYS A 119 -12.59 21.94 33.19
CA CYS A 119 -11.79 21.18 34.15
C CYS A 119 -10.58 21.96 34.67
N ARG A 120 -9.89 22.70 33.79
CA ARG A 120 -8.76 23.57 34.18
C ARG A 120 -9.22 24.70 35.09
N ALA A 121 -10.35 25.33 34.77
CA ALA A 121 -10.91 26.40 35.60
C ALA A 121 -11.34 25.90 36.98
N ALA A 122 -11.92 24.70 37.06
CA ALA A 122 -12.37 24.10 38.30
C ALA A 122 -11.23 23.66 39.22
N THR A 123 -10.19 23.05 38.65
CA THR A 123 -9.09 22.45 39.43
C THR A 123 -7.90 23.38 39.63
N GLY A 124 -7.73 24.39 38.77
CA GLY A 124 -6.50 25.21 38.68
C GLY A 124 -5.31 24.46 38.07
N ARG A 125 -5.48 23.19 37.69
CA ARG A 125 -4.44 22.32 37.14
C ARG A 125 -4.43 22.42 35.61
N MET A 126 -3.30 22.14 34.97
CA MET A 126 -3.15 22.32 33.52
C MET A 126 -3.10 21.01 32.74
N GLY A 127 -2.70 19.91 33.38
CA GLY A 127 -2.53 18.62 32.74
C GLY A 127 -3.85 18.01 32.27
N VAL A 128 -3.85 17.39 31.10
CA VAL A 128 -4.94 16.56 30.58
C VAL A 128 -4.37 15.18 30.32
N LEU A 129 -5.00 14.15 30.91
CA LEU A 129 -4.65 12.77 30.67
C LEU A 129 -5.67 12.16 29.70
N SER A 130 -5.21 11.55 28.60
CA SER A 130 -6.09 10.81 27.67
C SER A 130 -5.54 9.42 27.37
N CYS A 131 -6.20 8.69 26.48
CA CYS A 131 -5.82 7.31 26.13
C CYS A 131 -5.09 7.24 24.79
N GLY A 132 -4.18 6.27 24.66
CA GLY A 132 -3.67 5.85 23.35
C GLY A 132 -4.81 5.46 22.42
N ASN A 133 -4.67 5.73 21.12
CA ASN A 133 -5.64 5.47 20.05
C ASN A 133 -6.94 6.29 20.10
N ALA A 134 -7.09 7.21 21.07
CA ALA A 134 -8.29 8.04 21.24
C ALA A 134 -8.51 9.05 20.10
N PHE A 135 -9.76 9.50 19.94
CA PHE A 135 -10.14 10.58 19.03
C PHE A 135 -11.16 11.52 19.68
N HIS A 136 -10.73 12.74 19.97
CA HIS A 136 -11.53 13.75 20.66
C HIS A 136 -11.77 15.02 19.82
N GLY A 137 -11.25 15.06 18.58
CA GLY A 137 -11.43 16.18 17.65
C GLY A 137 -10.12 16.62 17.00
N LYS A 138 -10.21 17.68 16.18
CA LYS A 138 -9.08 18.19 15.38
C LYS A 138 -8.79 19.69 15.57
N THR A 139 -9.47 20.37 16.50
CA THR A 139 -9.00 21.66 17.02
C THR A 139 -7.76 21.44 17.87
N LEU A 140 -6.85 22.41 18.03
CA LEU A 140 -5.51 22.14 18.58
C LEU A 140 -5.50 21.51 19.99
N GLY A 141 -6.41 21.88 20.89
CA GLY A 141 -6.53 21.26 22.21
C GLY A 141 -7.11 19.85 22.12
N ALA A 142 -8.19 19.66 21.38
CA ALA A 142 -8.80 18.35 21.14
C ALA A 142 -7.86 17.38 20.38
N LEU A 143 -7.07 17.90 19.45
CA LEU A 143 -6.05 17.17 18.70
C LEU A 143 -4.88 16.75 19.60
N SER A 144 -4.59 17.53 20.64
CA SER A 144 -3.57 17.18 21.64
C SER A 144 -4.02 16.02 22.53
N ALA A 145 -5.32 15.87 22.77
CA ALA A 145 -5.89 14.70 23.44
C ALA A 145 -6.12 13.49 22.52
N THR A 146 -6.28 13.72 21.21
CA THR A 146 -6.38 12.67 20.18
C THR A 146 -5.04 12.00 19.93
N HIS A 147 -4.98 10.66 19.80
CA HIS A 147 -3.70 9.97 19.63
C HIS A 147 -3.51 9.34 18.24
N ARG A 148 -2.98 10.14 17.31
CA ARG A 148 -2.50 9.67 16.00
C ARG A 148 -1.37 10.58 15.49
N GLU A 149 -0.14 10.07 15.45
CA GLU A 149 1.03 10.88 15.07
C GLU A 149 0.87 11.56 13.71
N ALA A 150 0.32 10.84 12.72
CA ALA A 150 0.05 11.38 11.38
C ALA A 150 -0.91 12.59 11.37
N TYR A 151 -1.78 12.70 12.38
CA TYR A 151 -2.65 13.88 12.54
C TYR A 151 -2.01 14.98 13.36
N GLN A 152 -1.03 14.68 14.21
CA GLN A 152 -0.47 15.62 15.19
C GLN A 152 0.78 16.35 14.67
N LYS A 153 1.71 15.60 14.06
CA LYS A 153 3.08 16.04 13.78
C LYS A 153 3.16 17.33 12.96
N VAL A 154 2.30 17.48 11.96
CA VAL A 154 2.30 18.63 11.05
C VAL A 154 1.65 19.89 11.64
N PHE A 155 0.94 19.77 12.76
CA PHE A 155 0.21 20.87 13.39
C PHE A 155 0.75 21.26 14.77
N GLY A 156 1.92 20.73 15.16
CA GLY A 156 2.55 21.06 16.45
C GLY A 156 1.81 20.49 17.67
N ALA A 157 1.12 19.36 17.49
CA ALA A 157 0.47 18.63 18.57
C ALA A 157 1.32 17.39 18.98
N PRO A 158 1.14 16.86 20.21
CA PRO A 158 0.33 17.44 21.29
C PRO A 158 0.97 18.72 21.86
N LEU A 159 0.13 19.64 22.33
CA LEU A 159 0.55 20.81 23.12
C LEU A 159 1.16 20.36 24.47
N PRO A 160 1.97 21.20 25.13
CA PRO A 160 2.43 20.92 26.49
C PRO A 160 1.26 20.70 27.47
N GLY A 161 1.44 19.76 28.40
CA GLY A 161 0.43 19.41 29.40
C GLY A 161 -0.61 18.37 28.95
N PHE A 162 -0.32 17.61 27.88
CA PHE A 162 -1.14 16.48 27.45
C PHE A 162 -0.33 15.19 27.55
N ASP A 163 -0.77 14.30 28.45
CA ASP A 163 -0.15 13.00 28.67
C ASP A 163 -1.10 11.87 28.26
N ARG A 164 -0.55 10.66 28.11
CA ARG A 164 -1.30 9.50 27.63
C ARG A 164 -1.05 8.25 28.46
N ILE A 165 -2.09 7.43 28.60
CA ILE A 165 -2.01 6.06 29.11
C ILE A 165 -2.54 5.05 28.08
N PRO A 166 -2.21 3.75 28.19
CA PRO A 166 -2.91 2.71 27.44
C PRO A 166 -4.43 2.73 27.71
N TYR A 167 -5.24 2.55 26.67
CA TYR A 167 -6.70 2.46 26.82
C TYR A 167 -7.11 1.17 27.52
N GLY A 168 -8.04 1.25 28.47
CA GLY A 168 -8.55 0.08 29.19
C GLY A 168 -7.68 -0.38 30.36
N ASP A 169 -6.64 0.39 30.72
CA ASP A 169 -5.67 0.03 31.76
C ASP A 169 -5.83 0.93 33.00
N LEU A 170 -6.49 0.40 34.04
CA LEU A 170 -6.69 1.11 35.31
C LEU A 170 -5.40 1.23 36.14
N GLU A 171 -4.47 0.28 36.02
CA GLU A 171 -3.21 0.32 36.74
C GLU A 171 -2.32 1.44 36.20
N ALA A 172 -2.28 1.60 34.87
CA ALA A 172 -1.60 2.72 34.24
C ALA A 172 -2.24 4.07 34.59
N LEU A 173 -3.57 4.15 34.66
CA LEU A 173 -4.27 5.36 35.13
C LEU A 173 -3.87 5.69 36.57
N GLU A 174 -3.97 4.74 37.49
CA GLU A 174 -3.62 4.93 38.89
C GLU A 174 -2.15 5.32 39.06
N ALA A 175 -1.23 4.68 38.33
CA ALA A 175 0.20 5.00 38.37
C ALA A 175 0.49 6.43 37.88
N ALA A 176 -0.17 6.87 36.80
CA ALA A 176 -0.02 8.23 36.28
C ALA A 176 -0.53 9.27 37.28
N LEU A 177 -1.70 9.04 37.88
CA LEU A 177 -2.32 9.92 38.88
C LEU A 177 -1.51 9.98 40.19
N ARG A 178 -0.93 8.86 40.64
CA ARG A 178 -0.07 8.81 41.83
C ARG A 178 1.29 9.47 41.63
N SER A 179 1.90 9.27 40.47
CA SER A 179 3.26 9.78 40.19
C SER A 179 3.29 11.29 39.97
N ASN A 180 2.16 11.87 39.58
CA ASN A 180 2.02 13.29 39.28
C ASN A 180 0.85 13.91 40.05
N PRO A 181 0.92 13.91 41.39
CA PRO A 181 -0.14 14.50 42.19
C PRO A 181 -0.32 15.97 41.79
N GLU A 182 -1.58 16.41 41.70
CA GLU A 182 -1.95 17.79 41.35
C GLU A 182 -1.61 18.25 39.93
N GLN A 183 -1.02 17.41 39.06
CA GLN A 183 -0.74 17.81 37.67
C GLN A 183 -2.01 17.89 36.81
N TYR A 184 -2.89 16.88 36.93
CA TYR A 184 -3.97 16.66 35.99
C TYR A 184 -5.28 17.32 36.45
N ALA A 185 -5.86 18.12 35.56
CA ALA A 185 -7.20 18.68 35.70
C ALA A 185 -8.27 17.63 35.41
N CYS A 186 -8.05 16.81 34.37
CA CYS A 186 -9.00 15.79 33.99
C CYS A 186 -8.35 14.54 33.37
N PHE A 187 -9.11 13.46 33.43
CA PHE A 187 -8.96 12.28 32.59
C PHE A 187 -10.08 12.28 31.55
N LEU A 188 -9.71 12.28 30.27
CA LEU A 188 -10.61 12.35 29.11
C LEU A 188 -10.63 11.00 28.38
N VAL A 189 -11.83 10.42 28.24
CA VAL A 189 -11.97 9.04 27.72
C VAL A 189 -13.27 8.81 26.95
N GLU A 190 -13.23 8.03 25.87
CA GLU A 190 -14.40 7.51 25.16
C GLU A 190 -14.91 6.20 25.82
N PRO A 191 -16.23 5.98 25.95
CA PRO A 191 -16.76 4.68 26.42
C PRO A 191 -16.44 3.50 25.51
N ILE A 192 -16.33 3.76 24.20
CA ILE A 192 -15.86 2.85 23.16
C ILE A 192 -15.06 3.75 22.21
N GLN A 193 -13.78 3.45 21.96
CA GLN A 193 -13.00 4.24 21.01
C GLN A 193 -13.51 3.98 19.59
N GLY A 194 -14.17 4.97 19.00
CA GLY A 194 -14.83 4.79 17.70
C GLY A 194 -13.84 4.81 16.55
N GLU A 195 -13.17 5.95 16.37
CA GLU A 195 -12.15 6.14 15.33
C GLU A 195 -10.92 5.25 15.55
N GLY A 196 -10.69 4.78 16.78
CA GLY A 196 -9.69 3.79 17.16
C GLY A 196 -9.93 2.38 16.60
N GLY A 197 -11.03 2.15 15.87
CA GLY A 197 -11.39 0.84 15.34
C GLY A 197 -12.46 0.13 16.18
N ILE A 198 -13.41 0.87 16.73
CA ILE A 198 -14.54 0.36 17.53
C ILE A 198 -14.02 -0.52 18.69
N VAL A 199 -13.15 0.04 19.53
CA VAL A 199 -12.49 -0.70 20.63
C VAL A 199 -13.28 -0.53 21.91
N GLU A 200 -13.79 -1.65 22.44
CA GLU A 200 -14.46 -1.71 23.74
C GLU A 200 -13.42 -1.88 24.86
N PRO A 201 -13.54 -1.16 26.00
CA PRO A 201 -12.67 -1.38 27.14
C PRO A 201 -13.08 -2.65 27.91
N PRO A 202 -12.22 -3.18 28.80
CA PRO A 202 -12.61 -4.24 29.73
C PRO A 202 -13.81 -3.81 30.60
N PRO A 203 -14.70 -4.74 30.99
CA PRO A 203 -15.82 -4.43 31.87
C PRO A 203 -15.37 -3.79 33.20
N GLY A 204 -16.05 -2.72 33.61
CA GLY A 204 -15.76 -2.01 34.86
C GLY A 204 -14.66 -0.95 34.73
N TYR A 205 -14.13 -0.73 33.54
CA TYR A 205 -13.09 0.27 33.29
C TYR A 205 -13.57 1.70 33.55
N LEU A 206 -14.76 2.09 33.09
CA LEU A 206 -15.26 3.46 33.31
C LEU A 206 -15.59 3.69 34.79
N ALA A 207 -16.21 2.71 35.45
CA ALA A 207 -16.47 2.78 36.88
C ALA A 207 -15.17 2.85 37.71
N GLY A 208 -14.15 2.09 37.32
CA GLY A 208 -12.81 2.15 37.90
C GLY A 208 -12.14 3.52 37.70
N ALA A 209 -12.21 4.07 36.49
CA ALA A 209 -11.67 5.38 36.18
C ALA A 209 -12.35 6.49 36.99
N GLN A 210 -13.68 6.44 37.13
CA GLN A 210 -14.42 7.39 37.97
C GLN A 210 -13.96 7.35 39.43
N ARG A 211 -13.78 6.16 39.99
CA ARG A 211 -13.26 5.99 41.36
C ARG A 211 -11.87 6.59 41.51
N LEU A 212 -10.94 6.24 40.63
CA LEU A 212 -9.55 6.74 40.66
C LEU A 212 -9.49 8.26 40.49
N CYS A 213 -10.29 8.82 39.58
CA CYS A 213 -10.39 10.27 39.39
C CYS A 213 -10.83 10.97 40.68
N ARG A 214 -11.87 10.45 41.34
CA ARG A 214 -12.36 10.99 42.63
C ARG A 214 -11.32 10.91 43.74
N GLU A 215 -10.63 9.77 43.88
CA GLU A 215 -9.58 9.58 44.89
C GLU A 215 -8.42 10.58 44.75
N HIS A 216 -8.14 11.03 43.52
CA HIS A 216 -7.03 11.93 43.19
C HIS A 216 -7.45 13.39 42.94
N GLY A 217 -8.74 13.72 43.10
CA GLY A 217 -9.28 15.06 42.81
C GLY A 217 -9.08 15.47 41.35
N VAL A 218 -9.14 14.52 40.43
CA VAL A 218 -9.12 14.73 38.98
C VAL A 218 -10.55 14.59 38.46
N LEU A 219 -10.95 15.44 37.52
CA LEU A 219 -12.30 15.37 36.94
C LEU A 219 -12.36 14.31 35.83
N LEU A 220 -13.39 13.47 35.84
CA LEU A 220 -13.65 12.52 34.77
C LEU A 220 -14.46 13.21 33.65
N VAL A 221 -13.88 13.25 32.45
CA VAL A 221 -14.58 13.65 31.23
C VAL A 221 -14.85 12.42 30.37
N VAL A 222 -16.12 12.13 30.12
CA VAL A 222 -16.52 11.06 29.20
C VAL A 222 -16.97 11.67 27.88
N ASP A 223 -16.28 11.28 26.81
CA ASP A 223 -16.58 11.72 25.46
C ASP A 223 -17.60 10.80 24.79
N GLU A 224 -18.86 11.23 24.79
CA GLU A 224 -20.00 10.54 24.18
C GLU A 224 -20.47 11.23 22.89
N VAL A 225 -19.61 12.02 22.27
CA VAL A 225 -19.88 12.65 20.97
C VAL A 225 -20.24 11.61 19.91
N GLN A 226 -19.71 10.38 19.99
CA GLN A 226 -20.06 9.28 19.08
C GLN A 226 -20.93 8.19 19.72
N THR A 227 -20.63 7.77 20.95
CA THR A 227 -21.32 6.64 21.61
C THR A 227 -22.70 6.97 22.15
N GLY A 228 -22.97 8.26 22.39
CA GLY A 228 -24.18 8.73 23.03
C GLY A 228 -25.40 8.73 22.11
N LEU A 229 -26.51 9.17 22.69
CA LEU A 229 -27.80 9.39 22.03
C LEU A 229 -28.31 8.15 21.29
N GLY A 230 -28.26 6.99 21.94
CA GLY A 230 -28.87 5.75 21.46
C GLY A 230 -27.96 4.84 20.64
N ARG A 231 -26.81 5.34 20.17
CA ARG A 231 -25.92 4.66 19.22
C ARG A 231 -25.49 3.26 19.69
N THR A 232 -25.17 3.11 20.97
CA THR A 232 -24.69 1.84 21.56
C THR A 232 -25.82 0.94 22.07
N GLY A 233 -27.09 1.31 21.85
CA GLY A 233 -28.25 0.63 22.44
C GLY A 233 -28.60 1.09 23.86
N ARG A 234 -28.00 2.19 24.30
CA ARG A 234 -28.37 2.97 25.50
C ARG A 234 -28.40 4.45 25.14
N LEU A 235 -29.12 5.25 25.92
CA LEU A 235 -29.16 6.68 25.66
C LEU A 235 -27.77 7.30 25.88
N PHE A 236 -27.06 6.88 26.93
CA PHE A 236 -25.64 7.16 27.12
C PHE A 236 -24.88 5.86 27.41
N ALA A 237 -23.75 5.63 26.75
CA ALA A 237 -22.99 4.41 26.90
C ALA A 237 -22.41 4.24 28.33
N CYS A 238 -22.14 5.33 29.04
CA CYS A 238 -21.67 5.33 30.43
C CYS A 238 -22.69 4.71 31.42
N GLU A 239 -23.98 4.71 31.08
CA GLU A 239 -25.04 4.06 31.88
C GLU A 239 -24.82 2.56 32.01
N ALA A 240 -24.08 1.94 31.08
CA ALA A 240 -23.75 0.51 31.12
C ALA A 240 -23.02 0.10 32.39
N GLU A 241 -22.23 1.01 32.97
CA GLU A 241 -21.47 0.78 34.20
C GLU A 241 -21.97 1.64 35.37
N GLY A 242 -23.13 2.29 35.23
CA GLY A 242 -23.68 3.16 36.28
C GLY A 242 -22.83 4.40 36.57
N VAL A 243 -22.10 4.90 35.56
CA VAL A 243 -21.17 6.02 35.70
C VAL A 243 -21.86 7.36 35.42
N THR A 244 -21.79 8.29 36.36
CA THR A 244 -22.02 9.73 36.14
C THR A 244 -20.67 10.45 36.15
N PRO A 245 -20.12 10.83 34.98
CA PRO A 245 -18.85 11.58 34.94
C PRO A 245 -19.05 13.02 35.41
N ASP A 246 -17.95 13.73 35.71
CA ASP A 246 -18.02 15.13 36.11
C ASP A 246 -18.37 16.04 34.93
N VAL A 247 -17.95 15.61 33.72
CA VAL A 247 -18.27 16.25 32.44
C VAL A 247 -18.63 15.19 31.39
N LEU A 248 -19.72 15.43 30.65
CA LEU A 248 -20.16 14.58 29.53
C LEU A 248 -20.27 15.42 28.26
N THR A 249 -19.57 15.03 27.19
CA THR A 249 -19.62 15.75 25.90
C THR A 249 -20.52 15.03 24.90
N LEU A 250 -21.35 15.80 24.20
CA LEU A 250 -22.28 15.34 23.17
C LEU A 250 -22.14 16.23 21.92
N ALA A 251 -22.39 15.66 20.74
CA ALA A 251 -22.59 16.38 19.47
C ALA A 251 -23.24 15.42 18.47
N LYS A 252 -22.79 15.39 17.19
CA LYS A 252 -23.21 14.47 16.14
C LYS A 252 -24.74 14.26 16.10
N ALA A 253 -25.23 13.16 16.67
CA ALA A 253 -26.64 12.79 16.70
C ALA A 253 -27.56 13.85 17.34
N LEU A 254 -27.03 14.72 18.21
CA LEU A 254 -27.82 15.78 18.85
C LEU A 254 -28.49 16.70 17.82
N GLY A 255 -27.84 16.94 16.69
CA GLY A 255 -28.37 17.82 15.65
C GLY A 255 -29.44 17.21 14.74
N GLY A 256 -29.85 15.97 14.99
CA GLY A 256 -30.82 15.23 14.17
C GLY A 256 -30.37 14.98 12.73
N GLY A 257 -29.09 15.20 12.41
CA GLY A 257 -28.53 15.12 11.06
C GLY A 257 -28.74 16.36 10.18
N LEU A 258 -29.30 17.44 10.71
CA LEU A 258 -29.54 18.69 9.97
C LEU A 258 -28.75 19.88 10.52
N MET A 259 -28.66 20.03 11.85
CA MET A 259 -28.04 21.19 12.48
C MET A 259 -26.72 20.84 13.19
N PRO A 260 -25.63 21.61 13.01
CA PRO A 260 -24.44 21.47 13.83
C PRO A 260 -24.72 21.96 15.26
N ILE A 261 -24.50 21.09 16.25
CA ILE A 261 -24.61 21.42 17.67
C ILE A 261 -23.76 20.46 18.50
N GLY A 262 -23.17 20.98 19.56
CA GLY A 262 -22.59 20.20 20.65
C GLY A 262 -23.10 20.68 21.99
N ALA A 263 -22.99 19.82 23.00
CA ALA A 263 -23.33 20.11 24.37
C ALA A 263 -22.27 19.52 25.32
N VAL A 264 -22.06 20.19 26.44
CA VAL A 264 -21.22 19.76 27.55
C VAL A 264 -22.07 19.82 28.79
N LEU A 265 -22.40 18.66 29.36
CA LEU A 265 -23.13 18.56 30.62
C LEU A 265 -22.09 18.58 31.75
N LEU A 266 -22.28 19.46 32.73
CA LEU A 266 -21.34 19.69 33.83
C LEU A 266 -22.02 19.49 35.18
N THR A 267 -21.34 18.80 36.07
CA THR A 267 -21.65 18.78 37.51
C THR A 267 -21.23 20.11 38.15
N ASP A 268 -21.66 20.35 39.40
CA ASP A 268 -21.21 21.51 40.18
C ASP A 268 -19.69 21.54 40.40
N ALA A 269 -19.04 20.38 40.41
CA ALA A 269 -17.59 20.29 40.55
C ALA A 269 -16.84 20.84 39.33
N ALA A 270 -17.45 20.82 38.14
CA ALA A 270 -16.82 21.25 36.90
C ALA A 270 -17.26 22.65 36.43
N TYR A 271 -18.44 23.12 36.83
CA TYR A 271 -18.98 24.42 36.42
C TYR A 271 -18.62 25.52 37.44
N THR A 272 -17.72 26.42 37.06
CA THR A 272 -17.26 27.54 37.92
C THR A 272 -17.53 28.89 37.28
N ASP A 273 -17.64 29.94 38.11
CA ASP A 273 -17.76 31.33 37.65
C ASP A 273 -16.61 31.71 36.71
N ALA A 274 -15.39 31.26 37.04
CA ALA A 274 -14.20 31.51 36.22
C ALA A 274 -14.31 30.97 34.79
N PHE A 275 -14.99 29.83 34.60
CA PHE A 275 -15.30 29.26 33.29
C PHE A 275 -16.47 30.00 32.64
N ALA A 276 -17.57 30.19 33.37
CA ALA A 276 -18.81 30.78 32.89
C ALA A 276 -18.60 32.19 32.30
N GLU A 277 -17.75 33.00 32.93
CA GLU A 277 -17.46 34.37 32.48
C GLU A 277 -16.53 34.44 31.26
N LYS A 278 -15.74 33.39 30.99
CA LYS A 278 -14.61 33.45 30.03
C LYS A 278 -14.78 32.56 28.81
N HIS A 279 -15.72 31.63 28.81
CA HIS A 279 -15.99 30.80 27.64
C HIS A 279 -17.29 31.21 26.96
N SER A 280 -17.19 31.53 25.68
CA SER A 280 -18.33 31.82 24.82
C SER A 280 -18.08 31.32 23.39
N SER A 281 -19.14 31.27 22.59
CA SER A 281 -19.11 31.01 21.16
C SER A 281 -20.30 31.68 20.49
N THR A 282 -20.08 32.30 19.32
CA THR A 282 -21.08 33.10 18.60
C THR A 282 -22.30 32.29 18.15
N PHE A 283 -22.09 31.03 17.74
CA PHE A 283 -23.17 30.16 17.23
C PHE A 283 -23.68 29.15 18.27
N ALA A 284 -23.03 29.05 19.42
CA ALA A 284 -23.43 28.14 20.49
C ALA A 284 -24.83 28.49 21.02
N GLY A 285 -25.66 27.45 21.19
CA GLY A 285 -27.02 27.60 21.71
C GLY A 285 -27.99 28.27 20.74
N GLY A 286 -27.71 28.24 19.42
CA GLY A 286 -28.58 28.82 18.42
C GLY A 286 -29.98 28.19 18.40
N GLY A 287 -31.03 29.02 18.34
CA GLY A 287 -32.42 28.59 18.48
C GLY A 287 -32.83 27.45 17.53
N LEU A 288 -32.47 27.53 16.25
CA LEU A 288 -32.77 26.46 15.28
C LEU A 288 -32.08 25.13 15.62
N ALA A 289 -30.81 25.20 16.05
CA ALA A 289 -30.05 24.02 16.44
C ALA A 289 -30.62 23.37 17.71
N CYS A 290 -31.05 24.19 18.67
CA CYS A 290 -31.70 23.70 19.89
C CYS A 290 -33.06 23.06 19.61
N ARG A 291 -33.88 23.62 18.70
CA ARG A 291 -35.16 23.02 18.28
C ARG A 291 -34.96 21.66 17.59
N ALA A 292 -33.92 21.53 16.74
CA ALA A 292 -33.53 20.24 16.18
C ALA A 292 -33.06 19.25 17.27
N GLY A 293 -32.33 19.73 18.28
CA GLY A 293 -31.90 18.95 19.44
C GLY A 293 -33.06 18.41 20.27
N LEU A 294 -34.06 19.25 20.56
CA LEU A 294 -35.28 18.85 21.26
C LEU A 294 -36.03 17.76 20.51
N ALA A 295 -36.26 17.96 19.21
CA ALA A 295 -36.90 16.96 18.36
C ALA A 295 -36.12 15.63 18.31
N SER A 296 -34.78 15.69 18.35
CA SER A 296 -33.92 14.50 18.41
C SER A 296 -34.10 13.75 19.73
N LEU A 297 -34.12 14.46 20.87
CA LEU A 297 -34.35 13.83 22.18
C LEU A 297 -35.76 13.25 22.29
N ASP A 298 -36.78 13.91 21.74
CA ASP A 298 -38.14 13.39 21.74
C ASP A 298 -38.25 12.08 20.96
N LEU A 299 -37.61 11.98 19.78
CA LEU A 299 -37.54 10.73 19.03
C LEU A 299 -36.83 9.61 19.81
N LEU A 300 -35.76 9.94 20.53
CA LEU A 300 -34.97 8.96 21.30
C LEU A 300 -35.67 8.50 22.58
N THR A 301 -36.52 9.35 23.16
CA THR A 301 -37.10 9.12 24.50
C THR A 301 -38.58 8.76 24.49
N ARG A 302 -39.31 9.00 23.39
CA ARG A 302 -40.70 8.58 23.24
C ARG A 302 -40.87 7.07 23.37
N ASN A 303 -42.09 6.65 23.72
CA ASN A 303 -42.46 5.23 23.88
C ASN A 303 -41.50 4.48 24.80
N ASP A 304 -41.07 5.13 25.90
CA ASP A 304 -40.12 4.57 26.85
C ASP A 304 -38.79 4.17 26.18
N GLN A 305 -38.23 5.03 25.32
CA GLN A 305 -36.98 4.75 24.58
C GLN A 305 -37.03 3.51 23.66
N GLU A 306 -38.19 3.22 23.04
CA GLU A 306 -38.38 2.08 22.13
C GLU A 306 -37.29 2.01 21.03
N LEU A 307 -36.93 3.14 20.42
CA LEU A 307 -35.91 3.19 19.37
C LEU A 307 -34.53 2.74 19.89
N VAL A 308 -34.13 3.18 21.08
CA VAL A 308 -32.84 2.83 21.70
C VAL A 308 -32.79 1.34 22.02
N ARG A 309 -33.88 0.77 22.55
CA ARG A 309 -33.99 -0.68 22.77
C ARG A 309 -33.93 -1.48 21.47
N GLU A 310 -34.58 -0.99 20.42
CA GLU A 310 -34.50 -1.61 19.10
C GLU A 310 -33.08 -1.56 18.52
N VAL A 311 -32.34 -0.48 18.72
CA VAL A 311 -30.90 -0.42 18.35
C VAL A 311 -30.10 -1.48 19.11
N ALA A 312 -30.35 -1.67 20.41
CA ALA A 312 -29.69 -2.73 21.18
C ALA A 312 -30.01 -4.13 20.61
N ARG A 313 -31.30 -4.42 20.35
CA ARG A 313 -31.75 -5.71 19.81
C ARG A 313 -31.21 -5.99 18.41
N LYS A 314 -31.41 -5.06 17.47
CA LYS A 314 -30.97 -5.19 16.07
C LYS A 314 -29.45 -5.20 15.97
N GLY A 315 -28.78 -4.36 16.76
CA GLY A 315 -27.32 -4.34 16.86
C GLY A 315 -26.73 -5.67 17.30
N ALA A 316 -27.29 -6.29 18.35
CA ALA A 316 -26.88 -7.62 18.80
C ALA A 316 -27.10 -8.69 17.72
N ARG A 317 -28.26 -8.65 17.03
CA ARG A 317 -28.56 -9.57 15.92
C ARG A 317 -27.58 -9.41 14.75
N LEU A 318 -27.29 -8.17 14.34
CA LEU A 318 -26.33 -7.89 13.27
C LEU A 318 -24.92 -8.32 13.66
N LYS A 319 -24.47 -8.02 14.90
CA LYS A 319 -23.18 -8.47 15.43
C LYS A 319 -23.06 -10.00 15.38
N ALA A 320 -24.08 -10.74 15.81
CA ALA A 320 -24.08 -12.20 15.76
C ALA A 320 -23.93 -12.75 14.33
N LYS A 321 -24.57 -12.12 13.33
CA LYS A 321 -24.38 -12.48 11.92
C LYS A 321 -22.94 -12.25 11.44
N LEU A 322 -22.36 -11.11 11.81
CA LEU A 322 -20.97 -10.79 11.47
C LEU A 322 -19.98 -11.73 12.16
N GLU A 323 -20.25 -12.13 13.41
CA GLU A 323 -19.45 -13.12 14.14
C GLU A 323 -19.51 -14.51 13.48
N ALA A 324 -20.68 -14.93 13.01
CA ALA A 324 -20.81 -16.16 12.22
C ALA A 324 -20.03 -16.09 10.89
N MET A 325 -19.97 -14.90 10.25
CA MET A 325 -19.12 -14.69 9.07
C MET A 325 -17.63 -14.76 9.41
N ARG A 326 -17.21 -14.24 10.57
CA ARG A 326 -15.81 -14.35 11.04
C ARG A 326 -15.39 -15.80 11.18
N GLU A 327 -16.25 -16.65 11.74
CA GLU A 327 -15.99 -18.08 11.86
C GLU A 327 -15.89 -18.78 10.50
N ARG A 328 -16.71 -18.36 9.53
CA ARG A 328 -16.70 -18.89 8.16
C ARG A 328 -15.52 -18.39 7.33
N TYR A 329 -15.08 -17.15 7.56
CA TYR A 329 -14.09 -16.43 6.75
C TYR A 329 -12.88 -15.92 7.57
N PRO A 330 -12.15 -16.81 8.28
CA PRO A 330 -11.09 -16.40 9.21
C PRO A 330 -9.84 -15.80 8.54
N ARG A 331 -9.65 -15.99 7.23
CA ARG A 331 -8.57 -15.31 6.47
C ARG A 331 -8.96 -13.89 6.09
N ALA A 332 -10.25 -13.62 5.90
CA ALA A 332 -10.77 -12.31 5.52
C ALA A 332 -11.04 -11.41 6.73
N LEU A 333 -11.54 -11.98 7.84
CA LEU A 333 -12.06 -11.24 8.97
C LEU A 333 -11.39 -11.68 10.29
N ARG A 334 -10.74 -10.74 10.97
CA ARG A 334 -9.99 -10.97 12.22
C ARG A 334 -10.88 -10.85 13.45
N ALA A 335 -11.67 -9.79 13.51
CA ALA A 335 -12.50 -9.47 14.67
C ALA A 335 -13.78 -8.74 14.27
N VAL A 336 -14.81 -8.93 15.09
CA VAL A 336 -16.05 -8.14 15.09
C VAL A 336 -16.16 -7.51 16.46
N ARG A 337 -16.44 -6.22 16.51
CA ARG A 337 -16.38 -5.42 17.75
C ARG A 337 -17.59 -4.49 17.85
N GLY A 338 -17.86 -4.01 19.05
CA GLY A 338 -18.81 -2.93 19.30
C GLY A 338 -20.17 -3.37 19.85
N ARG A 339 -21.05 -2.40 20.07
CA ARG A 339 -22.38 -2.55 20.70
C ARG A 339 -23.43 -1.72 19.96
N GLY A 340 -24.68 -2.16 20.02
CA GLY A 340 -25.78 -1.50 19.31
C GLY A 340 -25.47 -1.37 17.81
N PHE A 341 -25.67 -0.18 17.26
CA PHE A 341 -25.30 0.17 15.89
C PHE A 341 -23.97 0.92 15.81
N MET A 342 -23.06 0.68 16.75
CA MET A 342 -21.65 1.08 16.64
C MET A 342 -20.82 -0.18 16.56
N LEU A 343 -20.73 -0.74 15.35
CA LEU A 343 -20.04 -2.01 15.09
C LEU A 343 -18.83 -1.79 14.19
N GLY A 344 -17.85 -2.68 14.28
CA GLY A 344 -16.66 -2.66 13.44
C GLY A 344 -16.24 -4.06 13.03
N ILE A 345 -15.79 -4.20 11.79
CA ILE A 345 -15.19 -5.43 11.25
C ILE A 345 -13.72 -5.17 10.93
N GLU A 346 -12.82 -5.93 11.56
CA GLU A 346 -11.37 -5.83 11.33
C GLU A 346 -10.94 -6.84 10.28
N LEU A 347 -10.43 -6.36 9.15
CA LEU A 347 -9.94 -7.23 8.07
C LEU A 347 -8.65 -7.97 8.51
N ALA A 348 -8.55 -9.25 8.15
CA ALA A 348 -7.42 -10.12 8.49
C ALA A 348 -6.37 -10.26 7.37
N ALA A 349 -6.64 -9.70 6.19
CA ALA A 349 -5.75 -9.81 5.05
C ALA A 349 -4.38 -9.18 5.34
N SER A 350 -3.33 -9.96 5.15
CA SER A 350 -1.90 -9.63 5.28
C SER A 350 -1.13 -10.63 4.41
N ARG A 351 0.19 -10.52 4.27
CA ARG A 351 0.95 -11.53 3.51
C ARG A 351 1.00 -12.90 4.22
N ASP A 352 0.70 -12.94 5.51
CA ASP A 352 0.53 -14.20 6.25
C ASP A 352 -0.76 -14.93 5.86
N THR A 353 -1.88 -14.19 5.72
CA THR A 353 -3.17 -14.78 5.35
C THR A 353 -3.37 -14.88 3.83
N HIS A 354 -2.71 -14.02 3.05
CA HIS A 354 -2.79 -13.90 1.59
C HIS A 354 -1.38 -13.75 0.99
N PRO A 355 -0.57 -14.82 1.04
CA PRO A 355 0.77 -14.80 0.47
C PRO A 355 0.69 -14.63 -1.04
N GLN A 356 1.62 -13.83 -1.61
CA GLN A 356 1.72 -13.62 -3.06
C GLN A 356 0.40 -13.14 -3.70
N SER A 357 -0.28 -12.26 -2.97
CA SER A 357 -1.49 -11.58 -3.43
C SER A 357 -1.38 -10.10 -3.11
N LEU A 358 -1.96 -9.29 -3.98
CA LEU A 358 -2.10 -7.86 -3.74
C LEU A 358 -2.97 -7.59 -2.50
N LEU A 359 -3.95 -8.44 -2.17
CA LEU A 359 -4.75 -8.26 -0.94
C LEU A 359 -3.89 -8.28 0.31
N GLY A 360 -2.90 -9.18 0.37
CA GLY A 360 -1.96 -9.25 1.49
C GLY A 360 -1.11 -7.98 1.60
N ILE A 361 -0.61 -7.50 0.46
CA ILE A 361 0.15 -6.25 0.37
C ILE A 361 -0.69 -5.04 0.83
N LEU A 362 -1.92 -4.94 0.35
CA LEU A 362 -2.83 -3.85 0.67
C LEU A 362 -3.24 -3.86 2.13
N GLY A 363 -3.39 -5.06 2.70
CA GLY A 363 -3.65 -5.26 4.11
C GLY A 363 -2.51 -4.71 4.97
N GLU A 364 -1.26 -5.05 4.64
CA GLU A 364 -0.08 -4.56 5.35
C GLU A 364 0.11 -3.04 5.24
N GLN A 365 -0.21 -2.47 4.08
CA GLN A 365 -0.12 -1.02 3.84
C GLN A 365 -1.35 -0.24 4.33
N GLY A 366 -2.36 -0.90 4.91
CA GLY A 366 -3.60 -0.24 5.36
C GLY A 366 -4.48 0.32 4.23
N ALA A 367 -4.23 -0.09 2.98
CA ALA A 367 -4.96 0.35 1.78
C ALA A 367 -6.14 -0.58 1.43
N LEU A 368 -6.25 -1.74 2.07
CA LEU A 368 -7.31 -2.70 1.75
C LEU A 368 -8.70 -2.23 2.16
N ALA A 369 -8.87 -1.64 3.34
CA ALA A 369 -10.19 -1.23 3.82
C ALA A 369 -10.87 -0.21 2.87
N PRO A 370 -10.19 0.84 2.36
CA PRO A 370 -10.73 1.70 1.31
C PRO A 370 -11.15 0.95 0.03
N VAL A 371 -10.41 -0.07 -0.38
CA VAL A 371 -10.71 -0.87 -1.59
C VAL A 371 -11.94 -1.75 -1.37
N VAL A 372 -12.08 -2.35 -0.18
CA VAL A 372 -13.28 -3.10 0.19
C VAL A 372 -14.49 -2.18 0.31
N ALA A 373 -14.34 -0.99 0.89
CA ALA A 373 -15.39 0.03 0.93
C ALA A 373 -15.82 0.48 -0.48
N SER A 374 -14.85 0.61 -1.40
CA SER A 374 -15.10 0.88 -2.81
C SER A 374 -15.91 -0.23 -3.49
N HIS A 375 -15.55 -1.49 -3.24
CA HIS A 375 -16.31 -2.64 -3.75
C HIS A 375 -17.74 -2.65 -3.22
N LEU A 376 -17.90 -2.52 -1.90
CA LEU A 376 -19.22 -2.47 -1.25
C LEU A 376 -20.09 -1.36 -1.84
N LEU A 377 -19.54 -0.18 -2.09
CA LEU A 377 -20.27 0.93 -2.67
C LEU A 377 -20.68 0.66 -4.13
N ASN A 378 -19.72 0.27 -4.97
CA ASN A 378 -19.90 0.19 -6.43
C ASN A 378 -20.60 -1.10 -6.89
N VAL A 379 -20.39 -2.19 -6.17
CA VAL A 379 -20.93 -3.52 -6.52
C VAL A 379 -22.17 -3.79 -5.69
N GLU A 380 -22.05 -3.73 -4.36
CA GLU A 380 -23.13 -4.10 -3.45
C GLU A 380 -24.14 -2.96 -3.16
N GLY A 381 -23.82 -1.72 -3.56
CA GLY A 381 -24.67 -0.57 -3.24
C GLY A 381 -24.71 -0.24 -1.74
N ILE A 382 -23.65 -0.59 -1.00
CA ILE A 382 -23.54 -0.41 0.45
C ILE A 382 -22.46 0.64 0.73
N ARG A 383 -22.84 1.74 1.36
CA ARG A 383 -21.92 2.81 1.75
C ARG A 383 -21.43 2.58 3.18
N ILE A 384 -20.14 2.23 3.28
CA ILE A 384 -19.37 2.03 4.51
C ILE A 384 -18.00 2.71 4.31
N ALA A 385 -17.29 3.05 5.38
CA ALA A 385 -15.93 3.58 5.31
C ALA A 385 -15.01 2.99 6.41
N PRO A 386 -13.69 3.06 6.23
CA PRO A 386 -12.73 2.73 7.28
C PRO A 386 -12.84 3.66 8.51
N THR A 387 -12.29 3.22 9.64
CA THR A 387 -12.04 4.10 10.80
C THR A 387 -10.79 4.96 10.59
N LEU A 388 -10.75 6.18 11.16
CA LEU A 388 -9.66 7.12 10.92
C LEU A 388 -8.32 6.67 11.52
N ASN A 389 -8.33 6.12 12.75
CA ASN A 389 -7.10 5.63 13.41
C ASN A 389 -6.89 4.12 13.16
N GLY A 390 -7.96 3.34 12.95
CA GLY A 390 -7.90 1.90 12.63
C GLY A 390 -7.95 1.61 11.13
N ALA A 391 -6.80 1.63 10.46
CA ALA A 391 -6.69 1.48 9.00
C ALA A 391 -7.25 0.14 8.44
N SER A 392 -7.35 -0.90 9.27
CA SER A 392 -7.88 -2.22 8.90
C SER A 392 -9.34 -2.46 9.28
N VAL A 393 -10.00 -1.48 9.92
CA VAL A 393 -11.37 -1.63 10.44
C VAL A 393 -12.36 -0.88 9.57
N LEU A 394 -13.37 -1.59 9.03
CA LEU A 394 -14.54 -0.98 8.42
C LEU A 394 -15.60 -0.77 9.48
N ARG A 395 -16.16 0.44 9.54
CA ARG A 395 -17.25 0.75 10.48
C ARG A 395 -18.60 0.33 9.93
N ILE A 396 -19.49 -0.07 10.82
CA ILE A 396 -20.88 -0.38 10.54
C ILE A 396 -21.70 0.46 11.52
N GLU A 397 -22.13 1.63 11.04
CA GLU A 397 -22.72 2.70 11.85
C GLU A 397 -23.98 3.25 11.15
N PRO A 398 -25.05 2.46 10.97
CA PRO A 398 -26.26 2.89 10.26
C PRO A 398 -27.07 3.94 11.03
N PRO A 399 -28.06 4.61 10.41
CA PRO A 399 -29.09 5.32 11.17
C PRO A 399 -29.77 4.39 12.18
N LEU A 400 -30.16 4.94 13.34
CA LEU A 400 -30.86 4.22 14.41
C LEU A 400 -32.19 3.62 13.94
N ILE A 401 -32.79 4.23 12.91
CA ILE A 401 -34.04 3.79 12.29
C ILE A 401 -33.87 2.63 11.30
N ALA A 402 -32.66 2.09 11.12
CA ALA A 402 -32.46 0.95 10.22
C ALA A 402 -33.35 -0.24 10.60
N SER A 403 -34.01 -0.83 9.61
CA SER A 403 -34.87 -2.00 9.80
C SER A 403 -34.04 -3.29 9.78
N ASP A 404 -34.63 -4.40 10.24
CA ASP A 404 -34.00 -5.71 10.16
C ASP A 404 -33.72 -6.12 8.71
N GLU A 405 -34.61 -5.78 7.77
CA GLU A 405 -34.45 -6.07 6.35
C GLU A 405 -33.27 -5.33 5.73
N VAL A 406 -33.08 -4.05 6.10
CA VAL A 406 -31.93 -3.27 5.62
C VAL A 406 -30.63 -3.80 6.25
N CYS A 407 -30.65 -4.18 7.53
CA CYS A 407 -29.51 -4.83 8.18
C CYS A 407 -29.16 -6.16 7.48
N ASP A 408 -30.16 -6.93 7.07
CA ASP A 408 -29.98 -8.20 6.36
C ASP A 408 -29.41 -7.98 4.95
N GLN A 409 -29.93 -6.99 4.21
CA GLN A 409 -29.37 -6.61 2.91
C GLN A 409 -27.88 -6.28 3.01
N VAL A 410 -27.48 -5.55 4.05
CA VAL A 410 -26.07 -5.19 4.26
C VAL A 410 -25.23 -6.39 4.68
N ALA A 411 -25.75 -7.23 5.59
CA ALA A 411 -25.08 -8.47 5.98
C ALA A 411 -24.82 -9.39 4.77
N ASP A 412 -25.79 -9.53 3.86
CA ASP A 412 -25.64 -10.37 2.67
C ASP A 412 -24.58 -9.84 1.69
N GLY A 413 -24.49 -8.52 1.51
CA GLY A 413 -23.44 -7.90 0.67
C GLY A 413 -22.04 -8.01 1.30
N LEU A 414 -21.96 -7.90 2.64
CA LEU A 414 -20.73 -8.17 3.38
C LEU A 414 -20.31 -9.63 3.25
N ASP A 415 -21.24 -10.59 3.36
CA ASP A 415 -20.94 -12.02 3.21
C ASP A 415 -20.31 -12.33 1.85
N ARG A 416 -20.90 -11.81 0.75
CA ARG A 416 -20.35 -11.95 -0.61
C ARG A 416 -18.96 -11.34 -0.74
N THR A 417 -18.76 -10.13 -0.22
CA THR A 417 -17.48 -9.43 -0.29
C THR A 417 -16.40 -10.15 0.53
N LEU A 418 -16.73 -10.61 1.74
CA LEU A 418 -15.82 -11.37 2.61
C LEU A 418 -15.49 -12.74 2.01
N SER A 419 -16.41 -13.36 1.28
CA SER A 419 -16.16 -14.59 0.54
C SER A 419 -15.09 -14.41 -0.55
N LEU A 420 -15.11 -13.29 -1.30
CA LEU A 420 -14.06 -12.96 -2.27
C LEU A 420 -12.70 -12.78 -1.59
N LEU A 421 -12.66 -12.07 -0.46
CA LEU A 421 -11.45 -11.91 0.33
C LEU A 421 -10.95 -13.26 0.84
N GLN A 422 -11.81 -14.11 1.42
CA GLN A 422 -11.42 -15.43 1.93
C GLN A 422 -10.80 -16.32 0.84
N GLN A 423 -11.29 -16.18 -0.39
CA GLN A 423 -10.78 -16.88 -1.57
C GLN A 423 -9.50 -16.25 -2.12
N GLY A 424 -9.17 -15.01 -1.77
CA GLY A 424 -8.05 -14.29 -2.39
C GLY A 424 -8.34 -13.89 -3.85
N ASP A 425 -9.61 -13.69 -4.21
CA ASP A 425 -10.03 -13.31 -5.57
C ASP A 425 -9.96 -11.79 -5.75
N THR A 426 -8.74 -11.27 -5.90
CA THR A 426 -8.46 -9.85 -6.10
C THR A 426 -9.15 -9.33 -7.35
N ALA A 427 -9.10 -10.09 -8.45
CA ALA A 427 -9.70 -9.69 -9.72
C ALA A 427 -11.21 -9.41 -9.62
N ARG A 428 -11.99 -10.27 -8.94
CA ARG A 428 -13.42 -9.98 -8.71
C ARG A 428 -13.64 -8.82 -7.75
N LEU A 429 -12.80 -8.69 -6.72
CA LEU A 429 -12.92 -7.57 -5.78
C LEU A 429 -12.73 -6.21 -6.48
N VAL A 430 -11.83 -6.11 -7.45
CA VAL A 430 -11.48 -4.84 -8.11
C VAL A 430 -11.96 -4.71 -9.55
N ALA A 431 -12.84 -5.62 -9.98
CA ALA A 431 -13.38 -5.63 -11.34
C ALA A 431 -14.01 -4.29 -11.73
N HIS A 432 -14.71 -3.62 -10.79
CA HIS A 432 -15.31 -2.31 -11.04
C HIS A 432 -14.25 -1.24 -11.31
N LEU A 433 -13.15 -1.21 -10.56
CA LEU A 433 -12.03 -0.28 -10.79
C LEU A 433 -11.34 -0.52 -12.15
N ALA A 434 -11.30 -1.77 -12.58
CA ALA A 434 -10.76 -2.16 -13.89
C ALA A 434 -11.77 -2.00 -15.03
N GLY A 435 -13.02 -1.57 -14.77
CA GLY A 435 -14.08 -1.46 -15.77
C GLY A 435 -14.47 -2.81 -16.40
N VAL A 436 -14.35 -3.90 -15.65
CA VAL A 436 -14.65 -5.27 -16.11
C VAL A 436 -16.01 -5.70 -15.56
N PRO A 437 -16.99 -6.03 -16.42
CA PRO A 437 -18.28 -6.54 -15.98
C PRO A 437 -18.14 -7.90 -15.26
N PRO A 438 -18.92 -8.17 -14.19
CA PRO A 438 -18.87 -9.44 -13.48
C PRO A 438 -19.08 -10.68 -14.37
N ALA A 439 -19.94 -10.58 -15.38
CA ALA A 439 -20.24 -11.67 -16.33
C ALA A 439 -19.01 -12.09 -17.17
N THR A 440 -18.05 -11.19 -17.37
CA THR A 440 -16.82 -11.48 -18.13
C THR A 440 -15.88 -12.39 -17.32
N LEU A 441 -15.91 -12.29 -15.99
CA LEU A 441 -15.05 -13.07 -15.09
C LEU A 441 -15.56 -14.50 -14.89
N THR A 442 -16.87 -14.75 -14.99
CA THR A 442 -17.42 -16.11 -14.95
C THR A 442 -17.20 -16.87 -16.27
N ALA A 443 -17.22 -16.19 -17.42
CA ALA A 443 -17.06 -16.82 -18.74
C ALA A 443 -15.62 -17.27 -19.06
N ARG A 444 -14.59 -16.62 -18.48
CA ARG A 444 -13.17 -17.00 -18.67
C ARG A 444 -12.71 -18.18 -17.81
N GLY A 445 -13.62 -18.85 -17.09
CA GLY A 445 -13.32 -20.05 -16.31
C GLY A 445 -12.23 -19.80 -15.27
N THR A 446 -12.42 -18.87 -14.34
CA THR A 446 -11.41 -18.56 -13.33
C THR A 446 -11.76 -19.17 -11.97
N TRP A 447 -10.89 -20.12 -11.57
CA TRP A 447 -10.52 -20.57 -10.24
C TRP A 447 -11.59 -20.50 -9.14
N GLY A 448 -12.17 -21.66 -8.85
CA GLY A 448 -13.14 -21.87 -7.76
C GLY A 448 -12.91 -23.19 -7.00
N SER A 449 -11.70 -23.76 -7.00
CA SER A 449 -11.38 -24.82 -6.04
C SER A 449 -10.57 -24.24 -4.87
N PRO A 450 -10.98 -24.46 -3.61
CA PRO A 450 -10.22 -24.07 -2.42
C PRO A 450 -8.79 -24.61 -2.36
N GLU A 451 -8.42 -25.58 -3.21
CA GLU A 451 -7.08 -26.17 -3.30
C GLU A 451 -6.11 -25.31 -4.11
N ALA A 452 -6.58 -24.58 -5.11
CA ALA A 452 -5.73 -23.79 -6.00
C ALA A 452 -5.14 -22.51 -5.36
N LEU A 453 -5.81 -22.00 -4.33
CA LEU A 453 -5.48 -20.77 -3.62
C LEU A 453 -4.71 -21.07 -2.31
N ARG A 454 -4.39 -22.34 -2.06
CA ARG A 454 -3.45 -22.80 -1.02
C ARG A 454 -2.02 -22.74 -1.55
N VAL A 455 -1.55 -21.55 -1.92
CA VAL A 455 -0.10 -21.34 -1.87
C VAL A 455 0.22 -21.27 -0.38
N ALA A 456 0.87 -22.31 0.15
CA ALA A 456 1.37 -22.25 1.52
C ALA A 456 2.21 -20.99 1.65
N ALA A 457 1.90 -20.12 2.62
CA ALA A 457 2.70 -18.93 2.86
C ALA A 457 4.17 -19.39 2.99
N PRO A 458 5.08 -18.91 2.13
CA PRO A 458 6.48 -19.26 2.28
C PRO A 458 6.88 -18.86 3.70
N ARG A 459 7.47 -19.79 4.46
CA ARG A 459 7.88 -19.50 5.84
C ARG A 459 8.79 -18.26 5.80
N PRO A 460 8.47 -17.19 6.55
CA PRO A 460 9.28 -15.99 6.53
C PRO A 460 10.71 -16.33 6.91
N VAL A 461 11.66 -15.92 6.07
CA VAL A 461 13.07 -16.22 6.28
C VAL A 461 13.63 -15.10 7.13
N ARG A 462 13.67 -15.30 8.45
CA ARG A 462 14.21 -14.30 9.37
C ARG A 462 15.74 -14.25 9.31
N PRO A 463 16.36 -13.07 9.46
CA PRO A 463 17.80 -12.98 9.72
C PRO A 463 18.19 -13.85 10.92
N SER A 464 19.37 -14.44 10.87
CA SER A 464 19.89 -15.37 11.89
C SER A 464 20.31 -14.66 13.18
N GLY A 465 20.52 -13.34 13.11
CA GLY A 465 21.12 -12.56 14.19
C GLY A 465 22.65 -12.65 14.24
N ASP A 466 23.27 -13.53 13.45
CA ASP A 466 24.72 -13.64 13.31
C ASP A 466 25.29 -12.39 12.60
N PRO A 467 26.21 -11.63 13.22
CA PRO A 467 26.92 -10.54 12.54
C PRO A 467 27.69 -11.00 11.29
N GLY A 468 28.02 -12.30 11.20
CA GLY A 468 28.62 -12.98 10.05
C GLY A 468 27.68 -13.16 8.85
N GLU A 469 26.36 -13.03 9.03
CA GLU A 469 25.39 -13.14 7.93
C GLU A 469 25.33 -11.84 7.11
N GLY A 470 25.62 -11.96 5.81
CA GLY A 470 25.48 -10.85 4.86
C GLY A 470 24.04 -10.32 4.80
N ARG A 471 23.87 -9.00 4.60
CA ARG A 471 22.53 -8.38 4.49
C ARG A 471 22.39 -7.57 3.20
N PHE A 472 21.42 -7.93 2.36
CA PHE A 472 21.13 -7.19 1.13
C PHE A 472 19.64 -6.91 0.92
N ALA A 473 19.36 -5.97 0.04
CA ALA A 473 18.08 -5.88 -0.63
C ALA A 473 18.28 -5.74 -2.14
N PHE A 474 17.27 -6.07 -2.93
CA PHE A 474 17.28 -5.85 -4.36
C PHE A 474 15.96 -5.20 -4.80
N LEU A 475 16.06 -4.05 -5.47
CA LEU A 475 14.89 -3.34 -5.98
C LEU A 475 14.42 -3.96 -7.29
N VAL A 476 13.12 -4.22 -7.35
CA VAL A 476 12.42 -4.72 -8.54
C VAL A 476 11.25 -3.82 -8.87
N HIS A 477 10.73 -3.92 -10.08
CA HIS A 477 9.51 -3.22 -10.48
C HIS A 477 8.86 -4.02 -11.62
N PRO A 478 7.52 -3.95 -11.81
CA PRO A 478 6.89 -4.59 -12.97
C PRO A 478 7.48 -4.00 -14.27
N LEU A 479 7.92 -4.84 -15.20
CA LEU A 479 8.51 -4.35 -16.44
C LEU A 479 7.42 -3.85 -17.39
N SER A 480 6.26 -4.51 -17.38
CA SER A 480 5.05 -4.09 -18.07
C SER A 480 3.81 -4.49 -17.26
N LEU A 481 2.63 -4.13 -17.77
CA LEU A 481 1.35 -4.55 -17.19
C LEU A 481 1.20 -6.09 -17.16
N ALA A 482 1.85 -6.81 -18.08
CA ALA A 482 1.82 -8.27 -18.13
C ALA A 482 2.48 -8.94 -16.91
N ASN A 483 3.22 -8.20 -16.08
CA ASN A 483 3.80 -8.71 -14.83
C ASN A 483 2.84 -8.63 -13.63
N TYR A 484 1.69 -7.96 -13.74
CA TYR A 484 0.75 -7.87 -12.62
C TYR A 484 0.29 -9.26 -12.10
N PRO A 485 0.02 -10.25 -12.97
CA PRO A 485 -0.25 -11.62 -12.55
C PRO A 485 0.87 -12.30 -11.73
N ASP A 486 2.11 -11.82 -11.80
CA ASP A 486 3.24 -12.33 -11.00
C ASP A 486 3.10 -11.94 -9.53
N TYR A 487 2.43 -10.80 -9.26
CA TYR A 487 2.13 -10.31 -7.89
C TYR A 487 0.80 -10.84 -7.37
N ASP A 488 -0.16 -11.10 -8.26
CA ASP A 488 -1.45 -11.69 -7.94
C ASP A 488 -2.04 -12.43 -9.13
N ARG A 489 -2.02 -13.76 -9.06
CA ARG A 489 -2.43 -14.64 -10.16
C ARG A 489 -3.86 -14.41 -10.62
N SER A 490 -4.76 -13.93 -9.76
CA SER A 490 -6.15 -13.68 -10.15
C SER A 490 -6.25 -12.62 -11.25
N LEU A 491 -5.30 -11.68 -11.31
CA LEU A 491 -5.25 -10.62 -12.33
C LEU A 491 -4.97 -11.13 -13.75
N ALA A 492 -4.57 -12.40 -13.93
CA ALA A 492 -4.49 -13.02 -15.25
C ALA A 492 -5.86 -13.07 -15.97
N ALA A 493 -6.97 -12.87 -15.24
CA ALA A 493 -8.30 -12.74 -15.81
C ALA A 493 -8.49 -11.45 -16.62
N PHE A 494 -7.70 -10.42 -16.37
CA PHE A 494 -7.78 -9.11 -17.02
C PHE A 494 -6.96 -9.08 -18.32
N ASP A 495 -7.49 -8.38 -19.32
CA ASP A 495 -6.70 -8.01 -20.49
C ASP A 495 -5.82 -6.77 -20.20
N GLU A 496 -4.96 -6.41 -21.15
CA GLU A 496 -4.03 -5.29 -21.01
C GLU A 496 -4.74 -3.95 -20.74
N SER A 497 -5.94 -3.75 -21.31
CA SER A 497 -6.72 -2.52 -21.11
C SER A 497 -7.27 -2.43 -19.68
N ALA A 498 -7.79 -3.53 -19.15
CA ALA A 498 -8.24 -3.63 -17.78
C ALA A 498 -7.08 -3.46 -16.78
N LEU A 499 -5.92 -4.08 -17.05
CA LEU A 499 -4.71 -3.90 -16.24
C LEU A 499 -4.21 -2.44 -16.27
N ALA A 500 -4.26 -1.76 -17.42
CA ALA A 500 -3.88 -0.36 -17.53
C ALA A 500 -4.78 0.56 -16.69
N ARG A 501 -6.10 0.35 -16.72
CA ARG A 501 -7.05 1.09 -15.87
C ARG A 501 -6.81 0.83 -14.39
N LEU A 502 -6.53 -0.42 -14.02
CA LEU A 502 -6.22 -0.77 -12.65
C LEU A 502 -4.92 -0.12 -12.18
N ALA A 503 -3.87 -0.14 -13.01
CA ALA A 503 -2.57 0.47 -12.72
C ALA A 503 -2.71 1.98 -12.44
N ASP A 504 -3.40 2.72 -13.30
CA ASP A 504 -3.63 4.17 -13.14
C ASP A 504 -4.30 4.54 -11.80
N ARG A 505 -5.14 3.63 -11.29
CA ARG A 505 -5.85 3.80 -10.02
C ARG A 505 -5.00 3.37 -8.82
N TRP A 506 -4.31 2.24 -8.93
CA TRP A 506 -3.67 1.58 -7.78
C TRP A 506 -2.21 1.94 -7.58
N SER A 507 -1.45 2.23 -8.63
CA SER A 507 -0.01 2.54 -8.53
C SER A 507 0.24 3.58 -7.42
N ASP A 508 -0.51 4.67 -7.41
CA ASP A 508 -0.36 5.75 -6.41
C ASP A 508 -0.88 5.44 -5.01
N LEU A 509 -1.67 4.38 -4.82
CA LEU A 509 -2.11 3.93 -3.49
C LEU A 509 -1.09 3.00 -2.83
N LEU A 510 -0.19 2.40 -3.62
CA LEU A 510 0.81 1.47 -3.16
C LEU A 510 2.13 2.18 -2.86
N GLU A 511 2.72 1.86 -1.72
CA GLU A 511 4.08 2.27 -1.38
C GLU A 511 5.08 1.16 -1.76
N PRO A 512 6.39 1.43 -1.85
CA PRO A 512 7.39 0.38 -1.98
C PRO A 512 7.21 -0.72 -0.94
N MET A 513 7.37 -1.98 -1.35
CA MET A 513 6.97 -3.14 -0.55
C MET A 513 7.91 -4.32 -0.72
N VAL A 514 8.09 -5.12 0.33
CA VAL A 514 8.81 -6.40 0.21
C VAL A 514 7.93 -7.38 -0.53
N VAL A 515 8.44 -7.98 -1.62
CA VAL A 515 7.72 -8.97 -2.43
C VAL A 515 8.31 -10.36 -2.33
N GLY A 516 9.55 -10.49 -1.87
CA GLY A 516 10.19 -11.77 -1.60
C GLY A 516 11.30 -11.64 -0.56
N GLU A 517 11.61 -12.74 0.11
CA GLU A 517 12.71 -12.85 1.07
C GLU A 517 13.43 -14.17 0.86
N THR A 518 14.74 -14.19 1.11
CA THR A 518 15.54 -15.41 0.95
C THR A 518 16.78 -15.42 1.85
N ARG A 519 17.29 -16.62 2.10
CA ARG A 519 18.62 -16.85 2.66
C ARG A 519 19.42 -17.68 1.67
N ILE A 520 20.59 -17.18 1.32
CA ILE A 520 21.53 -17.83 0.41
C ILE A 520 22.65 -18.43 1.23
N VAL A 521 23.04 -19.66 0.89
CA VAL A 521 24.22 -20.33 1.44
C VAL A 521 25.17 -20.59 0.27
N SER A 522 26.32 -19.95 0.30
CA SER A 522 27.33 -20.09 -0.75
C SER A 522 28.11 -21.42 -0.64
N ALA A 523 28.76 -21.83 -1.72
CA ALA A 523 29.66 -22.99 -1.73
C ALA A 523 30.84 -22.86 -0.74
N ALA A 524 31.20 -21.63 -0.37
CA ALA A 524 32.20 -21.32 0.65
C ALA A 524 31.65 -21.35 2.09
N GLY A 525 30.41 -21.79 2.30
CA GLY A 525 29.76 -21.87 3.62
C GLY A 525 29.27 -20.54 4.20
N ARG A 526 29.47 -19.42 3.50
CA ARG A 526 28.95 -18.10 3.93
C ARG A 526 27.47 -17.96 3.64
N THR A 527 26.79 -17.18 4.48
CA THR A 527 25.35 -16.95 4.39
C THR A 527 25.02 -15.48 4.17
N ALA A 528 23.95 -15.22 3.43
CA ALA A 528 23.37 -13.88 3.30
C ALA A 528 21.84 -13.95 3.33
N HIS A 529 21.23 -13.07 4.11
CA HIS A 529 19.80 -12.81 4.09
C HIS A 529 19.52 -11.60 3.19
N GLY A 530 18.47 -11.69 2.38
CA GLY A 530 18.03 -10.52 1.64
C GLY A 530 16.57 -10.50 1.26
N GLU A 531 16.14 -9.29 0.93
CA GLU A 531 14.76 -8.94 0.62
C GLU A 531 14.67 -8.35 -0.79
N PHE A 532 13.59 -8.67 -1.50
CA PHE A 532 13.27 -8.09 -2.80
C PHE A 532 12.18 -7.05 -2.60
N ILE A 533 12.44 -5.81 -2.98
CA ILE A 533 11.54 -4.67 -2.73
C ILE A 533 11.01 -4.17 -4.07
N ALA A 534 9.70 -4.25 -4.26
CA ALA A 534 9.03 -3.74 -5.45
C ALA A 534 8.77 -2.24 -5.33
N VAL A 535 9.19 -1.50 -6.35
CA VAL A 535 8.69 -0.16 -6.67
C VAL A 535 7.41 -0.36 -7.50
N PRO A 536 6.24 0.11 -7.04
CA PRO A 536 4.95 -0.20 -7.66
C PRO A 536 4.68 0.65 -8.92
N ARG A 537 5.64 0.67 -9.86
CA ARG A 537 5.56 1.42 -11.12
C ARG A 537 6.13 0.59 -12.26
N THR A 538 5.41 0.55 -13.37
CA THR A 538 5.88 -0.05 -14.61
C THR A 538 7.03 0.75 -15.22
N THR A 539 7.78 0.14 -16.15
CA THR A 539 8.79 0.86 -16.96
C THR A 539 8.23 2.13 -17.59
N SER A 540 7.06 2.01 -18.23
CA SER A 540 6.43 3.12 -18.93
C SER A 540 6.01 4.24 -17.97
N GLU A 541 5.48 3.91 -16.80
CA GLU A 541 5.14 4.89 -15.76
C GLU A 541 6.39 5.62 -15.25
N LEU A 542 7.45 4.88 -14.88
CA LEU A 542 8.70 5.49 -14.39
C LEU A 542 9.35 6.45 -15.40
N LEU A 543 9.21 6.16 -16.69
CA LEU A 543 9.74 7.03 -17.77
C LEU A 543 8.84 8.22 -18.07
N ALA A 544 7.53 8.09 -17.88
CA ALA A 544 6.55 9.15 -18.13
C ALA A 544 6.49 10.16 -16.97
N MET A 545 6.83 9.74 -15.76
CA MET A 545 6.85 10.58 -14.57
C MET A 545 7.91 11.70 -14.66
N PRO A 546 7.68 12.85 -14.00
CA PRO A 546 8.75 13.81 -13.74
C PRO A 546 9.93 13.13 -13.04
N ARG A 547 11.14 13.46 -13.46
CA ARG A 547 12.35 12.76 -13.02
C ARG A 547 12.51 12.74 -11.49
N ASP A 548 12.20 13.84 -10.83
CA ASP A 548 12.33 13.97 -9.37
C ASP A 548 11.31 13.09 -8.63
N GLU A 549 10.12 12.89 -9.20
CA GLU A 549 9.10 11.99 -8.65
C GLU A 549 9.53 10.52 -8.82
N ALA A 550 9.98 10.13 -10.01
CA ALA A 550 10.49 8.79 -10.26
C ALA A 550 11.70 8.45 -9.36
N GLU A 551 12.60 9.42 -9.15
CA GLU A 551 13.71 9.26 -8.20
C GLU A 551 13.21 9.12 -6.76
N THR A 552 12.18 9.87 -6.37
CA THR A 552 11.59 9.80 -5.03
C THR A 552 11.00 8.42 -4.75
N GLU A 553 10.31 7.80 -5.71
CA GLU A 553 9.80 6.43 -5.57
C GLU A 553 10.93 5.42 -5.32
N VAL A 554 12.02 5.49 -6.09
CA VAL A 554 13.18 4.61 -5.88
C VAL A 554 13.88 4.91 -4.55
N ARG A 555 14.00 6.17 -4.17
CA ARG A 555 14.59 6.60 -2.88
C ARG A 555 13.83 5.99 -1.70
N ARG A 556 12.49 6.06 -1.70
CA ARG A 556 11.64 5.45 -0.67
C ARG A 556 11.87 3.95 -0.55
N ALA A 557 12.07 3.26 -1.67
CA ALA A 557 12.39 1.82 -1.67
C ALA A 557 13.76 1.51 -1.07
N VAL A 558 14.77 2.35 -1.32
CA VAL A 558 16.11 2.24 -0.69
C VAL A 558 16.06 2.54 0.81
N GLU A 559 15.29 3.55 1.20
CA GLU A 559 15.09 3.90 2.62
C GLU A 559 14.39 2.76 3.36
N LEU A 560 13.33 2.18 2.77
CA LEU A 560 12.69 0.97 3.29
C LEU A 560 13.71 -0.18 3.46
N ALA A 561 14.56 -0.43 2.46
CA ALA A 561 15.59 -1.46 2.54
C ALA A 561 16.56 -1.22 3.72
N ARG A 562 17.03 0.02 3.87
CA ARG A 562 17.96 0.43 4.93
C ARG A 562 17.33 0.26 6.30
N ASP A 563 16.10 0.74 6.47
CA ASP A 563 15.39 0.73 7.74
C ASP A 563 15.06 -0.72 8.17
N ARG A 564 14.99 -1.65 7.21
CA ARG A 564 14.87 -3.11 7.44
C ARG A 564 16.22 -3.82 7.61
N GLY A 565 17.33 -3.09 7.58
CA GLY A 565 18.66 -3.57 7.90
C GLY A 565 19.48 -4.10 6.72
N ALA A 566 19.07 -3.83 5.48
CA ALA A 566 19.92 -4.09 4.32
C ALA A 566 21.19 -3.21 4.40
N ARG A 567 22.35 -3.81 4.08
CA ARG A 567 23.64 -3.11 4.10
C ARG A 567 24.16 -2.78 2.70
N ILE A 568 23.64 -3.49 1.70
CA ILE A 568 23.78 -3.16 0.28
C ILE A 568 22.44 -3.32 -0.45
N VAL A 569 22.14 -2.42 -1.37
CA VAL A 569 20.94 -2.45 -2.21
C VAL A 569 21.31 -2.55 -3.68
N GLY A 570 20.83 -3.60 -4.35
CA GLY A 570 20.92 -3.76 -5.79
C GLY A 570 19.78 -3.04 -6.51
N LEU A 571 20.08 -2.37 -7.62
CA LEU A 571 19.09 -1.65 -8.44
C LEU A 571 18.73 -2.45 -9.68
N GLY A 572 17.52 -3.00 -9.74
CA GLY A 572 17.01 -3.73 -10.90
C GLY A 572 16.43 -2.82 -11.98
N ALA A 573 16.72 -3.15 -13.24
CA ALA A 573 16.12 -2.55 -14.43
C ALA A 573 16.07 -1.00 -14.38
N TYR A 574 14.89 -0.39 -14.50
CA TYR A 574 14.77 1.07 -14.63
C TYR A 574 14.95 1.83 -13.31
N THR A 575 14.99 1.16 -12.16
CA THR A 575 15.35 1.80 -10.88
C THR A 575 16.77 2.37 -10.92
N ALA A 576 17.69 1.72 -11.64
CA ALA A 576 19.03 2.25 -11.89
C ALA A 576 19.00 3.41 -12.91
N VAL A 577 18.16 3.33 -13.94
CA VAL A 577 18.10 4.30 -15.04
C VAL A 577 17.61 5.66 -14.53
N VAL A 578 16.47 5.70 -13.83
CA VAL A 578 15.87 6.97 -13.36
C VAL A 578 16.73 7.66 -12.29
N THR A 579 17.58 6.90 -11.59
CA THR A 579 18.53 7.39 -10.58
C THR A 579 19.95 7.63 -11.10
N ARG A 580 20.11 7.70 -12.43
CA ARG A 580 21.39 7.97 -13.12
C ARG A 580 22.47 6.94 -12.77
N GLY A 581 22.15 5.66 -12.88
CA GLY A 581 23.03 4.54 -12.52
C GLY A 581 23.31 4.49 -11.01
N GLY A 582 22.32 4.85 -10.18
CA GLY A 582 22.44 4.86 -8.71
C GLY A 582 23.25 6.02 -8.12
N LEU A 583 23.80 6.93 -8.94
CA LEU A 583 24.62 8.05 -8.45
C LEU A 583 23.85 8.97 -7.49
N HIS A 584 22.56 9.15 -7.71
CA HIS A 584 21.72 10.03 -6.91
C HIS A 584 21.35 9.44 -5.53
N LEU A 585 21.55 8.14 -5.34
CA LEU A 585 21.22 7.40 -4.12
C LEU A 585 22.39 7.26 -3.13
N ARG A 586 23.60 7.70 -3.51
CA ARG A 586 24.86 7.50 -2.75
C ARG A 586 24.85 8.04 -1.32
N LYS A 587 24.01 9.04 -1.03
CA LYS A 587 23.97 9.71 0.28
C LYS A 587 22.96 9.11 1.26
N LEU A 588 22.33 7.98 0.92
CA LEU A 588 21.25 7.39 1.72
C LEU A 588 21.72 6.52 2.90
N GLY A 589 23.03 6.39 3.12
CA GLY A 589 23.60 5.64 4.24
C GLY A 589 23.60 4.12 4.08
N VAL A 590 23.41 3.63 2.85
CA VAL A 590 23.49 2.21 2.48
C VAL A 590 24.30 2.06 1.19
N ALA A 591 25.05 0.96 1.07
CA ALA A 591 25.81 0.67 -0.15
C ALA A 591 24.85 0.41 -1.32
N ILE A 592 25.25 0.78 -2.53
CA ILE A 592 24.40 0.65 -3.73
C ILE A 592 25.21 -0.06 -4.80
N THR A 593 24.58 -1.01 -5.48
CA THR A 593 25.09 -1.57 -6.73
C THR A 593 24.04 -1.58 -7.82
N THR A 594 24.46 -1.39 -9.07
CA THR A 594 23.59 -1.60 -10.25
C THR A 594 23.64 -3.04 -10.77
N GLY A 595 24.60 -3.85 -10.31
CA GLY A 595 24.78 -5.21 -10.82
C GLY A 595 25.37 -5.29 -12.23
N ASN A 596 25.79 -4.15 -12.80
CA ASN A 596 26.27 -4.09 -14.17
C ASN A 596 27.57 -4.87 -14.39
N SER A 597 28.47 -4.94 -13.39
CA SER A 597 29.77 -5.61 -13.54
C SER A 597 29.61 -7.11 -13.78
N TYR A 598 28.84 -7.82 -12.96
CA TYR A 598 28.61 -9.25 -13.16
C TYR A 598 27.66 -9.55 -14.32
N THR A 599 26.77 -8.61 -14.67
CA THR A 599 25.99 -8.70 -15.91
C THR A 599 26.91 -8.77 -17.13
N VAL A 600 27.96 -7.95 -17.19
CA VAL A 600 28.97 -8.00 -18.27
C VAL A 600 29.72 -9.34 -18.27
N VAL A 601 30.14 -9.84 -17.09
CA VAL A 601 30.86 -11.12 -16.97
C VAL A 601 30.02 -12.28 -17.49
N SER A 602 28.78 -12.39 -17.03
CA SER A 602 27.85 -13.46 -17.43
C SER A 602 27.48 -13.39 -18.91
N ALA A 603 27.31 -12.18 -19.46
CA ALA A 603 27.04 -11.97 -20.88
C ALA A 603 28.18 -12.44 -21.79
N ARG A 604 29.44 -12.11 -21.44
CA ARG A 604 30.62 -12.62 -22.16
C ARG A 604 30.64 -14.15 -22.15
N GLU A 605 30.43 -14.75 -20.97
CA GLU A 605 30.42 -16.21 -20.81
C GLU A 605 29.30 -16.87 -21.64
N ALA A 606 28.11 -16.27 -21.68
CA ALA A 606 26.99 -16.75 -22.49
C ALA A 606 27.30 -16.72 -23.98
N VAL A 607 27.89 -15.62 -24.48
CA VAL A 607 28.34 -15.51 -25.86
C VAL A 607 29.38 -16.59 -26.15
N SER A 608 30.45 -16.72 -25.36
CA SER A 608 31.50 -17.72 -25.58
C SER A 608 30.97 -19.17 -25.55
N LEU A 609 30.03 -19.49 -24.66
CA LEU A 609 29.41 -20.82 -24.59
C LEU A 609 28.57 -21.11 -25.84
N ALA A 610 27.79 -20.12 -26.29
CA ALA A 610 26.98 -20.24 -27.49
C ALA A 610 27.84 -20.41 -28.74
N THR A 611 28.94 -19.65 -28.83
CA THR A 611 29.84 -19.69 -29.98
C THR A 611 30.57 -21.02 -30.08
N ALA A 612 31.09 -21.51 -28.96
CA ALA A 612 31.75 -22.80 -28.87
C ALA A 612 30.79 -23.95 -29.27
N ARG A 613 29.53 -23.90 -28.82
CA ARG A 613 28.55 -24.96 -29.11
C ARG A 613 28.06 -24.97 -30.56
N LEU A 614 28.07 -23.82 -31.22
CA LEU A 614 27.75 -23.69 -32.64
C LEU A 614 28.98 -23.89 -33.55
N GLY A 615 30.17 -24.13 -32.97
CA GLY A 615 31.39 -24.39 -33.73
C GLY A 615 31.92 -23.19 -34.52
N PHE A 616 31.59 -21.95 -34.11
CA PHE A 616 32.11 -20.74 -34.75
C PHE A 616 33.15 -20.01 -33.89
N SER A 617 34.18 -19.46 -34.52
CA SER A 617 35.24 -18.71 -33.85
C SER A 617 34.93 -17.22 -33.84
N LEU A 618 34.98 -16.59 -32.67
CA LEU A 618 34.83 -15.12 -32.54
C LEU A 618 35.89 -14.36 -33.36
N ARG A 619 37.09 -14.94 -33.54
CA ARG A 619 38.18 -14.32 -34.32
C ARG A 619 37.85 -14.12 -35.79
N GLN A 620 36.87 -14.86 -36.32
CA GLN A 620 36.41 -14.77 -37.71
C GLN A 620 35.02 -14.12 -37.81
N ALA A 621 34.42 -13.74 -36.69
CA ALA A 621 33.08 -13.18 -36.62
C ALA A 621 33.10 -11.65 -36.58
N THR A 622 32.05 -11.06 -37.15
CA THR A 622 31.67 -9.66 -36.91
C THR A 622 30.76 -9.58 -35.70
N VAL A 623 31.21 -8.90 -34.64
CA VAL A 623 30.45 -8.74 -33.39
C VAL A 623 29.89 -7.32 -33.32
N ALA A 624 28.56 -7.18 -33.28
CA ALA A 624 27.89 -5.91 -33.05
C ALA A 624 27.49 -5.74 -31.59
N VAL A 625 27.86 -4.62 -30.98
CA VAL A 625 27.41 -4.25 -29.62
C VAL A 625 26.47 -3.05 -29.71
N VAL A 626 25.18 -3.30 -29.49
CA VAL A 626 24.13 -2.29 -29.51
C VAL A 626 23.96 -1.69 -28.12
N GLY A 627 24.12 -0.37 -28.01
CA GLY A 627 24.21 0.31 -26.72
C GLY A 627 25.65 0.44 -26.21
N ALA A 628 26.66 0.37 -27.10
CA ALA A 628 28.08 0.43 -26.74
C ALA A 628 28.51 1.72 -26.00
N THR A 629 27.67 2.75 -25.96
CA THR A 629 27.89 3.98 -25.18
C THR A 629 27.42 3.90 -23.71
N GLY A 630 26.68 2.85 -23.36
CA GLY A 630 26.22 2.58 -21.98
C GLY A 630 27.25 1.79 -21.16
N SER A 631 27.01 1.64 -19.86
CA SER A 631 27.94 0.95 -18.94
C SER A 631 28.25 -0.48 -19.38
N ILE A 632 27.20 -1.30 -19.53
CA ILE A 632 27.30 -2.72 -19.92
C ILE A 632 27.86 -2.83 -21.35
N GLY A 633 27.29 -2.08 -22.29
CA GLY A 633 27.69 -2.15 -23.71
C GLY A 633 29.15 -1.73 -23.92
N ARG A 634 29.64 -0.68 -23.26
CA ARG A 634 31.05 -0.26 -23.32
C ARG A 634 31.97 -1.38 -22.82
N ALA A 635 31.69 -1.94 -21.65
CA ALA A 635 32.53 -2.97 -21.07
C ALA A 635 32.53 -4.27 -21.91
N LEU A 636 31.37 -4.67 -22.45
CA LEU A 636 31.27 -5.80 -23.38
C LEU A 636 32.03 -5.56 -24.68
N ALA A 637 31.98 -4.33 -25.23
CA ALA A 637 32.75 -3.98 -26.41
C ALA A 637 34.26 -4.16 -26.17
N ILE A 638 34.77 -3.76 -25.01
CA ILE A 638 36.20 -3.90 -24.67
C ILE A 638 36.57 -5.38 -24.44
N LEU A 639 35.74 -6.15 -23.73
CA LEU A 639 36.03 -7.57 -23.46
C LEU A 639 35.93 -8.44 -24.71
N LEU A 640 34.90 -8.25 -25.54
CA LEU A 640 34.70 -9.06 -26.75
C LEU A 640 35.75 -8.73 -27.83
N ALA A 641 36.33 -7.52 -27.82
CA ALA A 641 37.43 -7.14 -28.70
C ALA A 641 38.72 -7.96 -28.48
N GLU A 642 38.88 -8.65 -27.34
CA GLU A 642 40.01 -9.57 -27.11
C GLU A 642 39.93 -10.83 -28.00
N GLU A 643 38.71 -11.19 -28.42
CA GLU A 643 38.43 -12.45 -29.11
C GLU A 643 37.85 -12.26 -30.52
N ALA A 644 37.24 -11.10 -30.81
CA ALA A 644 36.57 -10.80 -32.06
C ALA A 644 37.53 -10.44 -33.21
N GLY A 645 37.16 -10.79 -34.45
CA GLY A 645 37.89 -10.36 -35.66
C GLY A 645 37.49 -8.97 -36.16
N ARG A 646 36.22 -8.60 -35.98
CA ARG A 646 35.67 -7.28 -36.33
C ARG A 646 34.61 -6.87 -35.32
N MET A 647 34.64 -5.62 -34.89
CA MET A 647 33.70 -5.02 -33.95
C MET A 647 32.87 -3.92 -34.63
N VAL A 648 31.55 -3.96 -34.46
CA VAL A 648 30.63 -2.89 -34.87
C VAL A 648 30.00 -2.30 -33.60
N LEU A 649 30.38 -1.08 -33.25
CA LEU A 649 29.87 -0.42 -32.06
C LEU A 649 28.71 0.50 -32.44
N VAL A 650 27.55 0.26 -31.83
CA VAL A 650 26.31 0.96 -32.17
C VAL A 650 25.84 1.83 -31.01
N GLY A 651 25.70 3.13 -31.30
CA GLY A 651 25.26 4.15 -30.34
C GLY A 651 23.81 4.56 -30.56
N ASN A 652 23.28 5.42 -29.67
CA ASN A 652 21.90 5.89 -29.76
C ASN A 652 21.72 6.86 -30.96
N PRO A 653 20.82 6.58 -31.92
CA PRO A 653 20.57 7.44 -33.09
C PRO A 653 19.99 8.81 -32.72
N GLN A 654 19.20 8.91 -31.65
CA GLN A 654 18.60 10.17 -31.20
C GLN A 654 19.65 11.18 -30.68
N ARG A 655 20.88 10.71 -30.41
CA ARG A 655 22.01 11.54 -29.95
C ARG A 655 23.24 11.26 -30.79
N ALA A 656 23.07 11.21 -32.12
CA ALA A 656 24.07 10.68 -33.05
C ALA A 656 25.50 11.22 -32.82
N GLU A 657 25.69 12.54 -32.76
CA GLU A 657 27.02 13.13 -32.56
C GLU A 657 27.65 12.75 -31.22
N ALA A 658 26.89 12.85 -30.13
CA ALA A 658 27.37 12.52 -28.80
C ALA A 658 27.68 11.02 -28.68
N SER A 659 26.84 10.18 -29.30
CA SER A 659 27.06 8.74 -29.41
C SER A 659 28.36 8.44 -30.13
N LEU A 660 28.55 8.95 -31.36
CA LEU A 660 29.77 8.74 -32.15
C LEU A 660 31.04 9.20 -31.42
N ARG A 661 30.99 10.33 -30.69
CA ARG A 661 32.12 10.77 -29.84
C ARG A 661 32.47 9.73 -28.77
N ARG A 662 31.47 9.21 -28.04
CA ARG A 662 31.70 8.18 -27.02
C ARG A 662 32.16 6.86 -27.63
N LEU A 663 31.60 6.45 -28.75
CA LEU A 663 32.01 5.22 -29.44
C LEU A 663 33.49 5.25 -29.85
N ARG A 664 34.02 6.41 -30.27
CA ARG A 664 35.46 6.57 -30.54
C ARG A 664 36.31 6.34 -29.29
N GLN A 665 35.85 6.81 -28.13
CA GLN A 665 36.55 6.58 -26.86
C GLN A 665 36.54 5.09 -26.49
N VAL A 666 35.40 4.41 -26.64
CA VAL A 666 35.28 2.97 -26.39
C VAL A 666 36.18 2.16 -27.33
N ALA A 667 36.20 2.49 -28.62
CA ALA A 667 37.06 1.83 -29.59
C ALA A 667 38.55 2.06 -29.27
N ALA A 668 38.94 3.29 -28.91
CA ALA A 668 40.33 3.58 -28.52
C ALA A 668 40.75 2.77 -27.29
N GLU A 669 39.90 2.68 -26.27
CA GLU A 669 40.17 1.89 -25.07
C GLU A 669 40.24 0.39 -25.35
N ALA A 670 39.34 -0.12 -26.20
CA ALA A 670 39.36 -1.52 -26.63
C ALA A 670 40.65 -1.84 -27.42
N SER A 671 41.07 -0.95 -28.32
CA SER A 671 42.31 -1.09 -29.09
C SER A 671 43.57 -1.10 -28.23
N VAL A 672 43.57 -0.41 -27.07
CA VAL A 672 44.69 -0.46 -26.12
C VAL A 672 44.85 -1.85 -25.49
N ARG A 673 43.74 -2.55 -25.22
CA ARG A 673 43.78 -3.92 -24.66
C ARG A 673 44.01 -4.99 -25.73
N SER A 674 43.45 -4.80 -26.92
CA SER A 674 43.56 -5.75 -28.04
C SER A 674 43.63 -5.00 -29.37
N PRO A 675 44.79 -4.97 -30.04
CA PRO A 675 44.94 -4.28 -31.34
C PRO A 675 44.39 -5.10 -32.52
N HIS A 676 43.78 -6.26 -32.26
CA HIS A 676 43.43 -7.24 -33.30
C HIS A 676 42.16 -6.93 -34.11
N PRO A 677 41.02 -6.47 -33.54
CA PRO A 677 39.82 -6.24 -34.32
C PRO A 677 39.83 -4.91 -35.08
N SER A 678 39.22 -4.91 -36.27
CA SER A 678 38.81 -3.66 -36.92
C SER A 678 37.52 -3.13 -36.29
N PHE A 679 37.39 -1.81 -36.15
CA PHE A 679 36.22 -1.15 -35.56
C PHE A 679 35.41 -0.36 -36.59
N GLU A 680 34.10 -0.61 -36.65
CA GLU A 680 33.12 0.24 -37.32
C GLU A 680 32.24 0.91 -36.26
N LEU A 681 32.08 2.24 -36.35
CA LEU A 681 31.27 3.02 -35.42
C LEU A 681 30.04 3.54 -36.16
N THR A 682 28.85 3.24 -35.65
CA THR A 682 27.61 3.65 -36.31
C THR A 682 26.51 3.96 -35.30
N VAL A 683 25.47 4.63 -35.79
CA VAL A 683 24.19 4.79 -35.09
C VAL A 683 23.03 4.18 -35.88
N ASP A 684 23.33 3.62 -37.06
CA ASP A 684 22.43 2.84 -37.88
C ASP A 684 22.42 1.39 -37.37
N VAL A 685 21.39 1.07 -36.59
CA VAL A 685 21.21 -0.25 -35.97
C VAL A 685 20.93 -1.31 -37.03
N ASP A 686 20.07 -1.03 -38.00
CA ASP A 686 19.66 -2.01 -39.02
C ASP A 686 20.86 -2.45 -39.87
N ARG A 687 21.69 -1.49 -40.31
CA ARG A 687 22.92 -1.79 -41.04
C ARG A 687 23.90 -2.61 -40.20
N ALA A 688 24.04 -2.29 -38.91
CA ALA A 688 24.96 -3.01 -38.03
C ALA A 688 24.53 -4.47 -37.83
N LEU A 689 23.23 -4.71 -37.62
CA LEU A 689 22.68 -6.04 -37.39
C LEU A 689 22.72 -6.92 -38.65
N ALA A 690 22.54 -6.33 -39.83
CA ALA A 690 22.55 -7.08 -41.10
C ALA A 690 23.91 -7.73 -41.44
N GLN A 691 25.01 -7.18 -40.89
CA GLN A 691 26.37 -7.69 -41.14
C GLN A 691 26.97 -8.50 -39.97
N ALA A 692 26.33 -8.50 -38.80
CA ALA A 692 26.87 -9.09 -37.58
C ALA A 692 26.57 -10.59 -37.45
N ASP A 693 27.59 -11.40 -37.19
CA ASP A 693 27.47 -12.82 -36.85
C ASP A 693 27.04 -12.99 -35.38
N VAL A 694 27.48 -12.07 -34.53
CA VAL A 694 27.10 -12.01 -33.11
C VAL A 694 26.60 -10.61 -32.79
N VAL A 695 25.42 -10.53 -32.17
CA VAL A 695 24.80 -9.29 -31.73
C VAL A 695 24.68 -9.36 -30.21
N VAL A 696 25.10 -8.30 -29.53
CA VAL A 696 24.89 -8.11 -28.10
C VAL A 696 24.11 -6.82 -27.90
N THR A 697 22.90 -6.91 -27.36
CA THR A 697 22.07 -5.75 -27.03
C THR A 697 22.18 -5.43 -25.55
N ALA A 698 22.60 -4.21 -25.21
CA ALA A 698 22.71 -3.71 -23.85
C ALA A 698 22.24 -2.26 -23.78
N THR A 699 20.93 -2.05 -23.92
CA THR A 699 20.35 -0.71 -24.00
C THR A 699 19.25 -0.50 -22.94
N SER A 700 18.96 0.77 -22.66
CA SER A 700 17.78 1.19 -21.90
C SER A 700 16.62 1.60 -22.82
N SER A 701 16.66 1.21 -24.09
CA SER A 701 15.58 1.42 -25.05
C SER A 701 14.46 0.42 -24.76
N THR A 702 13.21 0.87 -24.87
CA THR A 702 12.04 0.00 -24.82
C THR A 702 11.66 -0.54 -26.20
N LEU A 703 12.39 -0.18 -27.25
CA LEU A 703 12.10 -0.60 -28.63
C LEU A 703 12.66 -2.00 -28.93
N GLU A 704 11.94 -2.73 -29.79
CA GLU A 704 12.46 -3.92 -30.45
C GLU A 704 13.47 -3.50 -31.53
N LEU A 705 14.76 -3.64 -31.20
CA LEU A 705 15.87 -3.26 -32.07
C LEU A 705 16.27 -4.40 -33.01
N VAL A 706 16.20 -5.65 -32.55
CA VAL A 706 16.53 -6.85 -33.34
C VAL A 706 15.25 -7.49 -33.83
N ARG A 707 15.09 -7.55 -35.16
CA ARG A 707 13.87 -8.00 -35.85
C ARG A 707 14.25 -9.00 -36.95
N PRO A 708 13.30 -9.84 -37.42
CA PRO A 708 13.57 -10.81 -38.49
C PRO A 708 14.23 -10.21 -39.73
N GLU A 709 13.87 -8.97 -40.07
CA GLU A 709 14.30 -8.28 -41.30
C GLU A 709 15.74 -7.76 -41.21
N ASN A 710 16.26 -7.51 -40.01
CA ASN A 710 17.58 -6.90 -39.82
C ASN A 710 18.62 -7.86 -39.21
N ALA A 711 18.23 -9.06 -38.77
CA ALA A 711 19.15 -10.05 -38.26
C ALA A 711 19.86 -10.81 -39.40
N LYS A 712 21.19 -10.93 -39.36
CA LYS A 712 21.94 -11.73 -40.33
C LYS A 712 21.49 -13.22 -40.31
N PRO A 713 21.41 -13.91 -41.46
CA PRO A 713 21.35 -15.38 -41.54
C PRO A 713 22.35 -16.07 -40.62
N GLY A 714 21.86 -16.94 -39.73
CA GLY A 714 22.69 -17.63 -38.76
C GLY A 714 23.31 -16.73 -37.68
N ALA A 715 22.73 -15.57 -37.34
CA ALA A 715 23.25 -14.75 -36.25
C ALA A 715 23.09 -15.44 -34.87
N VAL A 716 23.93 -15.05 -33.92
CA VAL A 716 23.71 -15.26 -32.48
C VAL A 716 23.43 -13.93 -31.82
N VAL A 717 22.31 -13.81 -31.12
CA VAL A 717 21.85 -12.59 -30.46
C VAL A 717 21.82 -12.84 -28.95
N CYS A 718 22.61 -12.11 -28.17
CA CYS A 718 22.58 -12.12 -26.72
C CYS A 718 21.92 -10.82 -26.21
N ASP A 719 20.72 -10.93 -25.65
CA ASP A 719 19.98 -9.77 -25.17
C ASP A 719 20.12 -9.56 -23.66
N MET A 720 20.67 -8.41 -23.29
CA MET A 720 20.84 -7.96 -21.91
C MET A 720 19.77 -6.97 -21.45
N SER A 721 18.84 -6.61 -22.33
CA SER A 721 17.91 -5.51 -22.09
C SER A 721 16.65 -6.04 -21.41
N ARG A 722 16.12 -5.29 -20.45
CA ARG A 722 14.84 -5.58 -19.78
C ARG A 722 14.03 -4.28 -19.69
N PRO A 723 12.92 -4.12 -20.45
CA PRO A 723 12.31 -5.08 -21.39
C PRO A 723 13.23 -5.53 -22.55
N PRO A 724 12.98 -6.70 -23.17
CA PRO A 724 13.83 -7.24 -24.23
C PRO A 724 13.83 -6.34 -25.47
N ASN A 725 14.97 -6.28 -26.15
CA ASN A 725 15.17 -5.55 -27.41
C ASN A 725 15.09 -6.47 -28.64
N VAL A 726 14.84 -7.77 -28.45
CA VAL A 726 14.64 -8.74 -29.53
C VAL A 726 13.15 -9.03 -29.72
N ALA A 727 12.64 -8.86 -30.93
CA ALA A 727 11.25 -9.14 -31.27
C ALA A 727 10.94 -10.64 -31.14
N ARG A 728 9.89 -11.01 -30.41
CA ARG A 728 9.51 -12.43 -30.18
C ARG A 728 9.28 -13.21 -31.48
N ARG A 729 8.79 -12.54 -32.54
CA ARG A 729 8.51 -13.15 -33.85
C ARG A 729 9.75 -13.71 -34.55
N ILE A 730 10.96 -13.31 -34.15
CA ILE A 730 12.21 -13.87 -34.68
C ILE A 730 12.31 -15.39 -34.46
N GLN A 731 11.73 -15.92 -33.37
CA GLN A 731 11.73 -17.35 -33.09
C GLN A 731 10.97 -18.16 -34.14
N ALA A 732 9.92 -17.58 -34.71
CA ALA A 732 9.10 -18.22 -35.74
C ALA A 732 9.61 -17.91 -37.16
N GLU A 733 9.99 -16.67 -37.43
CA GLU A 733 10.38 -16.21 -38.77
C GLU A 733 11.84 -16.52 -39.13
N ARG A 734 12.72 -16.68 -38.13
CA ARG A 734 14.16 -16.90 -38.29
C ARG A 734 14.69 -17.99 -37.34
N PRO A 735 14.26 -19.26 -37.51
CA PRO A 735 14.69 -20.37 -36.65
C PRO A 735 16.19 -20.69 -36.77
N ASP A 736 16.89 -20.10 -37.74
CA ASP A 736 18.35 -20.15 -37.90
C ASP A 736 19.10 -19.18 -36.95
N VAL A 737 18.42 -18.18 -36.39
CA VAL A 737 18.99 -17.21 -35.45
C VAL A 737 18.85 -17.71 -34.02
N LEU A 738 19.98 -17.79 -33.31
CA LEU A 738 19.99 -18.12 -31.89
C LEU A 738 19.78 -16.86 -31.08
N VAL A 739 18.67 -16.76 -30.36
CA VAL A 739 18.46 -15.71 -29.35
C VAL A 739 18.74 -16.27 -27.98
N ILE A 740 19.56 -15.56 -27.19
CA ILE A 740 19.93 -15.94 -25.84
C ILE A 740 19.53 -14.82 -24.87
N ASP A 741 18.79 -15.18 -23.83
CA ASP A 741 18.54 -14.29 -22.70
C ASP A 741 19.84 -14.19 -21.90
N GLY A 742 20.49 -13.05 -21.95
CA GLY A 742 21.74 -12.90 -21.24
C GLY A 742 21.54 -12.77 -19.73
N GLY A 743 22.56 -13.19 -18.98
CA GLY A 743 22.70 -12.84 -17.56
C GLY A 743 21.69 -13.52 -16.63
N VAL A 744 21.29 -14.77 -16.90
CA VAL A 744 20.61 -15.62 -15.93
C VAL A 744 21.63 -16.54 -15.26
N VAL A 745 21.64 -16.56 -13.93
CA VAL A 745 22.68 -17.17 -13.10
C VAL A 745 22.03 -18.15 -12.14
N GLU A 746 22.62 -19.33 -12.03
CA GLU A 746 22.31 -20.30 -10.97
C GLU A 746 22.93 -19.85 -9.65
N VAL A 747 22.08 -19.60 -8.67
CA VAL A 747 22.44 -19.22 -7.30
C VAL A 747 22.83 -20.48 -6.52
N PRO A 748 23.93 -20.49 -5.75
CA PRO A 748 24.37 -21.66 -4.99
C PRO A 748 23.27 -22.16 -4.05
N GLY A 749 23.07 -23.48 -4.02
CA GLY A 749 22.01 -24.13 -3.24
C GLY A 749 20.60 -24.00 -3.83
N ARG A 750 20.45 -23.36 -4.99
CA ARG A 750 19.19 -23.15 -5.72
C ARG A 750 18.01 -22.70 -4.81
N PRO A 751 18.19 -21.63 -4.03
CA PRO A 751 17.18 -21.17 -3.09
C PRO A 751 15.93 -20.69 -3.81
N TYR A 752 14.79 -20.73 -3.10
CA TYR A 752 13.63 -19.97 -3.53
C TYR A 752 13.84 -18.51 -3.10
N LEU A 753 13.64 -17.56 -4.03
CA LEU A 753 13.88 -16.13 -3.78
C LEU A 753 12.68 -15.43 -3.09
N GLY A 754 11.62 -16.18 -2.75
CA GLY A 754 10.43 -15.64 -2.11
C GLY A 754 9.42 -14.99 -3.07
N PHE A 755 9.76 -14.87 -4.35
CA PHE A 755 8.93 -14.30 -5.41
C PHE A 755 9.19 -15.04 -6.73
N ASP A 756 8.18 -15.11 -7.60
CA ASP A 756 8.35 -15.67 -8.95
C ASP A 756 8.80 -14.57 -9.91
N PHE A 757 10.06 -14.63 -10.35
CA PHE A 757 10.64 -13.68 -11.29
C PHE A 757 10.52 -14.13 -12.76
N GLY A 758 9.79 -15.21 -13.04
CA GLY A 758 9.58 -15.75 -14.39
C GLY A 758 10.62 -16.79 -14.82
N PHE A 759 11.38 -17.37 -13.89
CA PHE A 759 12.35 -18.44 -14.16
C PHE A 759 12.34 -19.51 -13.05
N GLU A 760 12.93 -20.67 -13.36
CA GLU A 760 12.98 -21.81 -12.45
C GLU A 760 13.65 -21.47 -11.12
N ARG A 761 13.23 -22.20 -10.07
CA ARG A 761 13.81 -22.06 -8.74
C ARG A 761 15.34 -22.19 -8.75
N GLY A 762 15.97 -21.28 -8.02
CA GLY A 762 17.42 -21.19 -7.90
C GLY A 762 18.09 -20.35 -8.98
N LEU A 763 17.34 -19.76 -9.90
CA LEU A 763 17.86 -18.83 -10.90
C LEU A 763 17.62 -17.38 -10.47
N ALA A 764 18.55 -16.50 -10.84
CA ALA A 764 18.46 -15.06 -10.63
C ALA A 764 19.08 -14.31 -11.81
N TYR A 765 18.72 -13.03 -11.99
CA TYR A 765 19.48 -12.18 -12.91
C TYR A 765 20.90 -11.93 -12.38
N ALA A 766 21.84 -11.67 -13.28
CA ALA A 766 23.23 -11.41 -12.95
C ALA A 766 23.38 -10.18 -12.05
N CYS A 767 22.55 -9.15 -12.26
CA CYS A 767 22.53 -7.97 -11.39
C CYS A 767 22.10 -8.30 -9.94
N MET A 768 21.17 -9.24 -9.76
CA MET A 768 20.81 -9.76 -8.44
C MET A 768 21.98 -10.52 -7.83
N SER A 769 22.64 -11.37 -8.63
CA SER A 769 23.77 -12.20 -8.19
C SER A 769 24.97 -11.37 -7.73
N GLU A 770 25.28 -10.25 -8.39
CA GLU A 770 26.31 -9.31 -7.91
C GLU A 770 26.02 -8.81 -6.49
N THR A 771 24.77 -8.39 -6.26
CA THR A 771 24.32 -7.91 -4.96
C THR A 771 24.45 -8.99 -3.89
N MET A 772 24.07 -10.22 -4.21
CA MET A 772 24.18 -11.39 -3.32
C MET A 772 25.65 -11.72 -3.01
N MET A 773 26.53 -11.71 -4.01
CA MET A 773 27.97 -11.99 -3.83
C MET A 773 28.64 -10.94 -2.94
N LEU A 774 28.35 -9.66 -3.16
CA LEU A 774 28.89 -8.57 -2.32
C LEU A 774 28.42 -8.71 -0.86
N ALA A 775 27.16 -9.11 -0.64
CA ALA A 775 26.64 -9.35 0.70
C ALA A 775 27.28 -10.57 1.38
N LEU A 776 27.50 -11.67 0.64
CA LEU A 776 28.22 -12.85 1.13
C LEU A 776 29.68 -12.52 1.51
N GLU A 777 30.29 -11.54 0.84
CA GLU A 777 31.61 -11.00 1.19
C GLU A 777 31.57 -9.89 2.26
N GLN A 778 30.38 -9.49 2.71
CA GLN A 778 30.17 -8.32 3.57
C GLN A 778 30.84 -7.03 3.06
N ARG A 779 30.93 -6.89 1.75
CA ARG A 779 31.52 -5.73 1.09
C ARG A 779 30.44 -4.69 0.82
N TYR A 780 30.31 -3.76 1.74
CA TYR A 780 29.29 -2.71 1.73
C TYR A 780 29.85 -1.38 1.23
N GLU A 781 30.37 -1.40 -0.01
CA GLU A 781 30.80 -0.21 -0.74
C GLU A 781 29.95 0.00 -1.99
N HIS A 782 29.97 1.21 -2.56
CA HIS A 782 29.29 1.45 -3.82
C HIS A 782 30.03 0.75 -4.97
N VAL A 783 29.33 -0.09 -5.71
CA VAL A 783 29.89 -0.88 -6.81
C VAL A 783 29.08 -0.61 -8.09
N SER A 784 29.73 -0.62 -9.26
CA SER A 784 29.05 -0.53 -10.56
C SER A 784 28.21 0.74 -10.79
N LEU A 785 28.45 1.85 -10.07
CA LEU A 785 27.64 3.08 -10.22
C LEU A 785 28.01 3.89 -11.46
N GLY A 786 27.00 4.48 -12.10
CA GLY A 786 27.18 5.31 -13.28
C GLY A 786 27.54 4.53 -14.55
N SER A 787 28.32 5.15 -15.43
CA SER A 787 28.68 4.60 -16.75
C SER A 787 30.00 3.84 -16.79
N ASP A 788 30.87 4.04 -15.80
CA ASP A 788 32.26 3.63 -15.88
C ASP A 788 32.47 2.36 -15.05
N LEU A 789 32.54 1.23 -15.75
CA LEU A 789 32.88 -0.06 -15.16
C LEU A 789 34.39 -0.31 -15.30
N ALA A 790 35.07 -0.48 -14.16
CA ALA A 790 36.50 -0.76 -14.14
C ALA A 790 36.75 -2.25 -14.37
N MET A 791 37.72 -2.58 -15.24
CA MET A 791 38.07 -3.97 -15.55
C MET A 791 38.46 -4.82 -14.33
N PRO A 792 39.25 -4.32 -13.35
CA PRO A 792 39.54 -5.07 -12.13
C PRO A 792 38.27 -5.48 -11.37
N THR A 793 37.23 -4.64 -11.37
CA THR A 793 35.94 -4.97 -10.74
C THR A 793 35.24 -6.13 -11.46
N LEU A 794 35.34 -6.23 -12.79
CA LEU A 794 34.77 -7.36 -13.54
C LEU A 794 35.49 -8.68 -13.22
N GLU A 795 36.82 -8.65 -13.20
CA GLU A 795 37.66 -9.80 -12.84
C GLU A 795 37.40 -10.27 -11.41
N GLU A 796 37.23 -9.31 -10.51
CA GLU A 796 36.85 -9.56 -9.12
C GLU A 796 35.47 -10.21 -9.00
N MET A 797 34.44 -9.69 -9.68
CA MET A 797 33.10 -10.30 -9.67
C MET A 797 33.12 -11.73 -10.21
N ARG A 798 33.95 -12.00 -11.24
CA ARG A 798 34.16 -13.36 -11.76
C ARG A 798 34.79 -14.28 -10.71
N ALA A 799 35.79 -13.79 -9.98
CA ALA A 799 36.44 -14.55 -8.92
C ALA A 799 35.49 -14.84 -7.73
N LEU A 800 34.65 -13.87 -7.36
CA LEU A 800 33.62 -14.05 -6.34
C LEU A 800 32.58 -15.08 -6.76
N ALA A 801 32.14 -15.05 -8.02
CA ALA A 801 31.19 -16.02 -8.54
C ALA A 801 31.73 -17.45 -8.43
N ALA A 802 32.97 -17.66 -8.86
CA ALA A 802 33.65 -18.95 -8.75
C ALA A 802 33.79 -19.41 -7.27
N ARG A 803 34.19 -18.50 -6.38
CA ARG A 803 34.35 -18.78 -4.93
C ARG A 803 33.03 -19.19 -4.27
N HIS A 804 31.95 -18.47 -4.56
CA HIS A 804 30.66 -18.69 -3.91
C HIS A 804 29.78 -19.71 -4.63
N GLY A 805 30.16 -20.14 -5.84
CA GLY A 805 29.44 -21.15 -6.61
C GLY A 805 28.29 -20.60 -7.45
N PHE A 806 28.33 -19.30 -7.81
CA PHE A 806 27.42 -18.75 -8.81
C PHE A 806 27.91 -19.14 -10.21
N ARG A 807 27.00 -19.64 -11.05
CA ARG A 807 27.33 -20.15 -12.39
C ARG A 807 26.35 -19.62 -13.40
N LEU A 808 26.78 -19.39 -14.63
CA LEU A 808 25.85 -19.12 -15.72
C LEU A 808 24.86 -20.29 -15.83
N ALA A 809 23.57 -19.99 -15.86
CA ALA A 809 22.55 -21.01 -16.08
C ALA A 809 22.68 -21.60 -17.50
N TRP A 810 22.04 -22.74 -17.76
CA TRP A 810 21.91 -23.24 -19.13
C TRP A 810 21.37 -22.14 -20.04
N LEU A 811 21.97 -21.99 -21.24
CA LEU A 811 21.56 -20.97 -22.20
C LEU A 811 20.05 -21.03 -22.44
N ARG A 812 19.42 -19.86 -22.43
CA ARG A 812 17.97 -19.69 -22.48
C ARG A 812 17.57 -18.84 -23.67
N SER A 813 16.37 -19.04 -24.19
CA SER A 813 15.78 -18.21 -25.24
C SER A 813 14.34 -17.88 -24.87
N PHE A 814 14.01 -16.59 -24.80
CA PHE A 814 12.68 -16.10 -24.44
C PHE A 814 12.18 -16.67 -23.11
N ASP A 815 13.05 -16.59 -22.11
CA ASP A 815 12.89 -17.02 -20.73
C ASP A 815 12.66 -18.54 -20.58
N ARG A 816 13.05 -19.36 -21.57
CA ARG A 816 13.01 -20.83 -21.52
C ARG A 816 14.38 -21.47 -21.73
N PRO A 817 14.73 -22.57 -21.03
CA PRO A 817 15.97 -23.30 -21.31
C PRO A 817 16.01 -23.80 -22.75
N LEU A 818 17.16 -23.70 -23.41
CA LEU A 818 17.39 -24.35 -24.71
C LEU A 818 17.65 -25.84 -24.49
N ALA A 819 16.65 -26.66 -24.82
CA ALA A 819 16.72 -28.11 -24.72
C ALA A 819 17.62 -28.71 -25.84
N PRO A 820 18.13 -29.94 -25.69
CA PRO A 820 18.93 -30.59 -26.74
C PRO A 820 18.28 -30.58 -28.12
N GLU A 821 16.95 -30.70 -28.18
CA GLU A 821 16.15 -30.69 -29.41
C GLU A 821 16.15 -29.30 -30.08
N ASP A 822 16.11 -28.22 -29.28
CA ASP A 822 16.19 -26.84 -29.78
C ASP A 822 17.56 -26.60 -30.45
N TRP A 823 18.63 -27.12 -29.84
CA TRP A 823 19.98 -27.05 -30.39
C TRP A 823 20.10 -27.80 -31.71
N GLN A 824 19.52 -29.00 -31.79
CA GLN A 824 19.54 -29.79 -33.02
C GLN A 824 18.79 -29.07 -34.15
N ARG A 825 17.56 -28.61 -33.88
CA ARG A 825 16.75 -27.87 -34.84
C ARG A 825 17.45 -26.61 -35.34
N LEU A 826 18.05 -25.84 -34.42
CA LEU A 826 18.83 -24.65 -34.76
C LEU A 826 20.02 -24.99 -35.66
N GLN A 827 20.76 -26.07 -35.38
CA GLN A 827 21.89 -26.49 -36.20
C GLN A 827 21.46 -26.92 -37.61
N GLU A 828 20.36 -27.65 -37.73
CA GLU A 828 19.78 -28.06 -39.02
C GLU A 828 19.34 -26.85 -39.85
N GLU A 829 18.63 -25.90 -39.24
CA GLU A 829 18.18 -24.68 -39.91
C GLU A 829 19.34 -23.76 -40.32
N ARG A 830 20.34 -23.62 -39.45
CA ARG A 830 21.57 -22.89 -39.78
C ARG A 830 22.32 -23.54 -40.93
N ALA A 831 22.45 -24.86 -40.94
CA ALA A 831 23.11 -25.58 -42.03
C ALA A 831 22.38 -25.37 -43.37
N ARG A 832 21.04 -25.43 -43.35
CA ARG A 832 20.18 -25.16 -44.51
C ARG A 832 20.37 -23.75 -45.06
N VAL A 833 20.30 -22.74 -44.19
CA VAL A 833 20.33 -21.32 -44.59
C VAL A 833 21.75 -20.87 -44.96
N MET A 834 22.78 -21.38 -44.30
CA MET A 834 24.18 -21.01 -44.54
C MET A 834 24.89 -21.88 -45.59
N GLY A 835 24.22 -22.90 -46.14
CA GLY A 835 24.82 -23.82 -47.11
C GLY A 835 25.94 -24.69 -46.53
N LEU A 836 25.91 -24.97 -45.22
CA LEU A 836 26.90 -25.81 -44.54
C LEU A 836 26.48 -27.29 -44.67
N GLN A 837 27.44 -28.20 -44.87
CA GLN A 837 27.13 -29.64 -44.79
C GLN A 837 26.73 -30.01 -43.35
N PRO A 838 25.68 -30.82 -43.14
CA PRO A 838 25.30 -31.27 -41.80
C PRO A 838 26.47 -32.05 -41.19
N SER A 839 27.12 -31.46 -40.19
CA SER A 839 28.17 -32.12 -39.42
C SER A 839 27.57 -33.33 -38.73
N ALA A 840 27.97 -34.54 -39.12
CA ALA A 840 27.70 -35.75 -38.37
C ALA A 840 28.17 -35.56 -36.93
N ALA A 841 27.22 -35.52 -35.98
CA ALA A 841 27.54 -35.42 -34.57
C ALA A 841 28.48 -36.58 -34.18
N ARG A 842 29.67 -36.23 -33.68
CA ARG A 842 30.46 -37.13 -32.83
C ARG A 842 29.63 -37.41 -31.58
N THR A 843 28.81 -38.44 -31.64
CA THR A 843 28.29 -39.11 -30.47
C THR A 843 29.44 -39.92 -29.87
N GLY A 844 29.88 -39.53 -28.67
CA GLY A 844 30.74 -40.37 -27.82
C GLY A 844 32.09 -39.78 -27.43
N GLY A 845 32.20 -39.42 -26.14
CA GLY A 845 33.47 -39.47 -25.41
C GLY A 845 34.07 -38.14 -24.97
N ALA A 846 33.50 -37.52 -23.92
CA ALA A 846 34.22 -36.89 -22.79
C ALA A 846 33.30 -35.93 -22.00
N ALA A 847 32.35 -36.46 -21.22
CA ALA A 847 31.72 -35.73 -20.10
C ALA A 847 30.94 -36.71 -19.19
N ARG A 848 31.60 -37.80 -18.76
CA ARG A 848 31.21 -38.54 -17.54
C ARG A 848 32.40 -38.44 -16.59
N GLY A 849 32.52 -37.31 -15.92
CA GLY A 849 33.67 -37.04 -15.06
C GLY A 849 33.62 -35.69 -14.37
N ALA A 850 32.46 -35.29 -13.85
CA ALA A 850 32.30 -34.29 -12.80
C ALA A 850 30.84 -34.30 -12.31
N ALA A 851 30.44 -35.44 -11.75
CA ALA A 851 29.30 -35.51 -10.86
C ALA A 851 29.86 -35.57 -9.44
N ARG A 852 30.05 -34.39 -8.84
CA ARG A 852 30.01 -34.09 -7.40
C ARG A 852 30.05 -32.58 -7.21
#